data_AF-A0A6P0MS50-F1
#
_entry.id   AF-A0A6P0MS50-F1
#
_cell.length_a   1.000
_cell.length_b   1.000
_cell.length_c   1.000
_cell.angle_alpha   90.00
_cell.angle_beta   90.00
_cell.angle_gamma   90.00
#
_symmetry.space_group_name_H-M   'P 1'
#
loop_
_entity.id
_entity.type
_entity.pdbx_description
1 polymer ?
#
loop_
_entity_poly.entity_id
_entity_poly.type
_entity_poly.pdbx_seq_one_letter_code
_entity_poly.pdbx_strand_id
1 'polypeptide(L)'
;MTTGNLNSSGATDGGDISIQASTFISAGAINSRGWIGKGGNVTLDPSGNIQVTWINAQGGTSGGNVEAITGSNFRATGSFMTADGELASISTMGEMAGGMISIHHGGEGITPFTVGDASINGTAGAITSGEFAMTPFQSLPFTYTEGNIEVISVDPVIDPIINPVIDPIINPVIDPIINPVVDPVVNPVVDPNQLSSTNEPLPASEPSQDSNANQDGEANQTYNSAEPLLTMATESIDSSIKAAERKLNQQEQSITNDFNNYLGLEDTPIKTLTKTQATLRQNEKITGMKSALIYAFFKRQPDILWQFNSSLREELLPKNQTPRGTDQLELLLVTSSGEVINPQLSGITRSKLLKVARQFHKTVTDAESNDEYLPPAKQLYQWLVAPLESDLADQQIDHLAFIMDTGLRSLPIAALHNGEGFIIEEYSVSLMPSFSLTDTRYVDVRNTNVLAMGAAKFPDQQPLPGVPVELEAITDQVWQGKSVLNEGFTIDNLQQFRKQKPFGIIHFATHGEFLPGKPSNSYIHLWNNKLGLDELRQLNLDEPTVELLVLSACRTALGDQDAELGFAGLAVLAGVKSAIGSLWYVSDEGTLGLMKTFYEQLQVAPVKAEALQQAQLRMIQGEVRLTEGQLVSNKGSIPLPPQLAKLGDKDLSHPFYWSAFTLVGNPW
;
A
#
# COMPACT_ATOMS: atom_id res chain seq x y z
N MET A 1 0.76 28.04 -32.84
CA MET A 1 -0.56 28.67 -32.64
C MET A 1 -0.55 29.37 -31.30
N THR A 2 -0.99 30.62 -31.25
CA THR A 2 -1.19 31.35 -29.99
C THR A 2 -2.65 31.75 -29.90
N THR A 3 -3.32 31.43 -28.81
CA THR A 3 -4.72 31.78 -28.56
C THR A 3 -4.95 32.12 -27.08
N GLY A 4 -6.06 32.78 -26.78
CA GLY A 4 -6.51 33.04 -25.41
C GLY A 4 -7.16 31.80 -24.79
N ASN A 5 -8.18 32.02 -23.96
CA ASN A 5 -8.96 30.93 -23.38
C ASN A 5 -9.84 30.25 -24.46
N LEU A 6 -9.94 28.94 -24.38
CA LEU A 6 -10.84 28.13 -25.21
C LEU A 6 -11.92 27.54 -24.32
N ASN A 7 -13.18 27.71 -24.71
CA ASN A 7 -14.30 27.28 -23.90
C ASN A 7 -15.39 26.64 -24.77
N SER A 8 -15.61 25.35 -24.55
CA SER A 8 -16.68 24.54 -25.12
C SER A 8 -17.52 23.88 -24.01
N SER A 9 -17.46 24.40 -22.78
CA SER A 9 -18.25 23.88 -21.68
C SER A 9 -19.75 23.98 -21.95
N GLY A 10 -20.51 23.01 -21.44
CA GLY A 10 -21.95 22.90 -21.68
C GLY A 10 -22.72 22.48 -20.44
N ALA A 11 -23.99 22.89 -20.38
CA ALA A 11 -24.88 22.56 -19.26
C ALA A 11 -25.15 21.04 -19.17
N THR A 12 -25.30 20.38 -20.32
CA THR A 12 -25.39 18.92 -20.42
C THR A 12 -24.01 18.34 -20.64
N ASP A 13 -23.54 18.23 -21.88
CA ASP A 13 -22.22 17.71 -22.22
C ASP A 13 -21.27 18.84 -22.59
N GLY A 14 -19.99 18.68 -22.27
CA GLY A 14 -18.92 19.52 -22.80
C GLY A 14 -18.61 19.16 -24.26
N GLY A 15 -18.24 20.14 -25.06
CA GLY A 15 -17.83 19.92 -26.46
C GLY A 15 -16.33 19.64 -26.59
N ASP A 16 -15.95 18.77 -27.52
CA ASP A 16 -14.53 18.45 -27.75
C ASP A 16 -13.72 19.66 -28.25
N ILE A 17 -12.46 19.76 -27.82
CA ILE A 17 -11.49 20.76 -28.29
C ILE A 17 -10.29 20.01 -28.87
N SER A 18 -10.06 20.11 -30.17
CA SER A 18 -8.87 19.56 -30.82
C SER A 18 -8.05 20.67 -31.46
N ILE A 19 -6.76 20.71 -31.15
CA ILE A 19 -5.81 21.70 -31.68
C ILE A 19 -4.62 20.99 -32.29
N GLN A 20 -4.47 21.12 -33.61
CA GLN A 20 -3.31 20.67 -34.36
C GLN A 20 -2.51 21.89 -34.80
N ALA A 21 -1.20 21.89 -34.56
CA ALA A 21 -0.32 22.98 -34.98
C ALA A 21 1.03 22.48 -35.46
N SER A 22 1.62 23.12 -36.47
CA SER A 22 2.87 22.63 -37.05
C SER A 22 4.10 22.81 -36.16
N THR A 23 4.09 23.71 -35.16
CA THR A 23 5.29 24.09 -34.39
C THR A 23 5.10 24.17 -32.88
N PHE A 24 4.11 24.89 -32.39
CA PHE A 24 3.85 24.99 -30.94
C PHE A 24 2.37 25.31 -30.70
N ILE A 25 1.88 25.04 -29.49
CA ILE A 25 0.59 25.51 -28.99
C ILE A 25 0.86 26.38 -27.77
N SER A 26 0.30 27.59 -27.76
CA SER A 26 0.25 28.49 -26.61
C SER A 26 -1.20 28.92 -26.44
N ALA A 27 -1.89 28.40 -25.43
CA ALA A 27 -3.28 28.72 -25.12
C ALA A 27 -3.42 29.22 -23.68
N GLY A 28 -4.51 29.92 -23.40
CA GLY A 28 -4.92 30.23 -22.03
C GLY A 28 -5.51 29.00 -21.33
N ALA A 29 -6.59 29.21 -20.59
CA ALA A 29 -7.38 28.13 -20.02
C ALA A 29 -8.17 27.37 -21.11
N ILE A 30 -8.15 26.04 -21.05
CA ILE A 30 -8.97 25.17 -21.91
C ILE A 30 -10.09 24.57 -21.05
N ASN A 31 -11.33 24.88 -21.39
CA ASN A 31 -12.50 24.43 -20.63
C ASN A 31 -13.50 23.70 -21.53
N SER A 32 -13.57 22.39 -21.37
CA SER A 32 -14.47 21.45 -22.05
C SER A 32 -15.42 20.77 -21.05
N ARG A 33 -15.72 21.43 -19.91
CA ARG A 33 -16.53 20.85 -18.84
C ARG A 33 -17.98 20.58 -19.25
N GLY A 34 -18.50 19.40 -18.93
CA GLY A 34 -19.94 19.13 -18.89
C GLY A 34 -20.48 19.22 -17.47
N TRP A 35 -21.50 20.04 -17.21
CA TRP A 35 -21.99 20.23 -15.84
C TRP A 35 -22.86 19.08 -15.33
N ILE A 36 -23.73 18.53 -16.19
CA ILE A 36 -24.64 17.43 -15.83
C ILE A 36 -24.19 16.12 -16.47
N GLY A 37 -23.78 16.17 -17.74
CA GLY A 37 -23.42 15.03 -18.58
C GLY A 37 -21.93 14.79 -18.62
N LYS A 38 -21.40 14.45 -19.80
CA LYS A 38 -20.00 14.08 -20.00
C LYS A 38 -19.11 15.31 -20.17
N GLY A 39 -17.88 15.25 -19.67
CA GLY A 39 -16.84 16.17 -20.10
C GLY A 39 -16.48 15.93 -21.57
N GLY A 40 -16.12 16.98 -22.30
CA GLY A 40 -15.61 16.84 -23.66
C GLY A 40 -14.11 16.54 -23.68
N ASN A 41 -13.65 15.94 -24.78
CA ASN A 41 -12.26 15.55 -24.97
C ASN A 41 -11.40 16.74 -25.36
N VAL A 42 -10.14 16.74 -24.96
CA VAL A 42 -9.14 17.74 -25.34
C VAL A 42 -7.95 17.05 -25.99
N THR A 43 -7.66 17.37 -27.25
CA THR A 43 -6.49 16.86 -27.97
C THR A 43 -5.56 18.00 -28.39
N LEU A 44 -4.29 17.92 -28.05
CA LEU A 44 -3.25 18.91 -28.37
C LEU A 44 -2.09 18.21 -29.08
N ASP A 45 -1.81 18.58 -30.33
CA ASP A 45 -0.80 17.88 -31.15
C ASP A 45 0.05 18.87 -31.98
N PRO A 46 1.12 19.44 -31.38
CA PRO A 46 2.18 20.12 -32.11
C PRO A 46 3.52 19.37 -32.13
N SER A 47 4.32 19.64 -33.16
CA SER A 47 5.69 19.09 -33.25
C SER A 47 6.66 19.63 -32.17
N GLY A 48 6.43 20.84 -31.65
CA GLY A 48 7.21 21.48 -30.58
C GLY A 48 6.34 21.82 -29.37
N ASN A 49 6.72 22.80 -28.55
CA ASN A 49 6.16 22.98 -27.19
C ASN A 49 4.62 23.12 -27.12
N ILE A 50 4.05 22.59 -26.04
CA ILE A 50 2.69 22.90 -25.56
C ILE A 50 2.79 23.78 -24.32
N GLN A 51 2.10 24.92 -24.32
CA GLN A 51 1.86 25.72 -23.13
C GLN A 51 0.37 26.05 -23.00
N VAL A 52 -0.21 25.72 -21.86
CA VAL A 52 -1.59 26.06 -21.49
C VAL A 52 -1.61 26.65 -20.07
N THR A 53 -2.67 27.37 -19.70
CA THR A 53 -2.83 27.74 -18.28
C THR A 53 -3.28 26.53 -17.47
N TRP A 54 -4.39 25.90 -17.86
CA TRP A 54 -4.92 24.65 -17.29
C TRP A 54 -5.94 24.03 -18.24
N ILE A 55 -6.29 22.76 -18.01
CA ILE A 55 -7.27 22.00 -18.81
C ILE A 55 -8.36 21.45 -17.90
N ASN A 56 -9.61 21.81 -18.17
CA ASN A 56 -10.79 21.33 -17.45
C ASN A 56 -11.70 20.54 -18.40
N ALA A 57 -11.60 19.21 -18.34
CA ALA A 57 -12.42 18.26 -19.08
C ALA A 57 -13.32 17.44 -18.13
N GLN A 58 -13.69 18.02 -16.98
CA GLN A 58 -14.57 17.37 -16.01
C GLN A 58 -15.99 17.18 -16.55
N GLY A 59 -16.68 16.13 -16.10
CA GLY A 59 -18.09 15.86 -16.38
C GLY A 59 -18.89 15.70 -15.09
N GLY A 60 -20.20 15.96 -15.16
CA GLY A 60 -21.14 15.60 -14.09
C GLY A 60 -21.33 14.08 -13.96
N THR A 61 -21.15 13.33 -15.05
CA THR A 61 -21.24 11.86 -15.06
C THR A 61 -19.86 11.20 -15.24
N SER A 62 -19.28 11.31 -16.43
CA SER A 62 -17.92 10.88 -16.74
C SER A 62 -17.10 12.05 -17.26
N GLY A 63 -15.82 12.15 -16.88
CA GLY A 63 -14.94 13.12 -17.51
C GLY A 63 -14.61 12.79 -18.97
N GLY A 64 -14.20 13.81 -19.72
CA GLY A 64 -13.63 13.66 -21.05
C GLY A 64 -12.15 13.29 -20.98
N ASN A 65 -11.58 12.82 -22.08
CA ASN A 65 -10.16 12.47 -22.17
C ASN A 65 -9.31 13.69 -22.51
N VAL A 66 -8.08 13.74 -22.00
CA VAL A 66 -7.06 14.71 -22.39
C VAL A 66 -5.90 13.97 -23.02
N GLU A 67 -5.57 14.30 -24.26
CA GLU A 67 -4.42 13.77 -24.98
C GLU A 67 -3.54 14.94 -25.44
N ALA A 68 -2.31 15.01 -24.96
CA ALA A 68 -1.35 16.03 -25.34
C ALA A 68 -0.08 15.36 -25.86
N ILE A 69 0.25 15.57 -27.13
CA ILE A 69 1.40 14.95 -27.79
C ILE A 69 2.34 16.05 -28.27
N THR A 70 3.56 16.10 -27.74
CA THR A 70 4.59 17.04 -28.17
C THR A 70 5.96 16.39 -28.22
N GLY A 71 6.74 16.70 -29.27
CA GLY A 71 8.15 16.32 -29.37
C GLY A 71 9.08 17.19 -28.51
N SER A 72 8.53 18.05 -27.64
CA SER A 72 9.29 19.00 -26.82
C SER A 72 8.64 19.12 -25.44
N ASN A 73 8.68 20.29 -24.77
CA ASN A 73 8.14 20.43 -23.42
C ASN A 73 6.63 20.66 -23.41
N PHE A 74 5.94 20.05 -22.44
CA PHE A 74 4.57 20.37 -22.07
C PHE A 74 4.56 21.22 -20.80
N ARG A 75 3.78 22.31 -20.78
CA ARG A 75 3.68 23.22 -19.62
C ARG A 75 2.23 23.61 -19.35
N ALA A 76 1.67 23.21 -18.22
CA ALA A 76 0.44 23.78 -17.68
C ALA A 76 0.77 24.77 -16.54
N THR A 77 0.79 26.06 -16.84
CA THR A 77 1.45 27.08 -16.01
C THR A 77 0.61 27.62 -14.85
N GLY A 78 -0.65 27.23 -14.76
CA GLY A 78 -1.56 27.59 -13.68
C GLY A 78 -2.40 26.41 -13.22
N SER A 79 -3.28 26.68 -12.27
CA SER A 79 -4.18 25.69 -11.69
C SER A 79 -5.56 26.30 -11.45
N PHE A 80 -6.53 25.44 -11.20
CA PHE A 80 -7.89 25.80 -10.85
C PHE A 80 -8.42 24.82 -9.82
N MET A 81 -9.45 25.23 -9.07
CA MET A 81 -10.11 24.37 -8.10
C MET A 81 -11.03 23.39 -8.83
N THR A 82 -10.83 22.10 -8.62
CA THR A 82 -11.70 21.03 -9.12
C THR A 82 -13.01 20.97 -8.34
N ALA A 83 -13.97 20.18 -8.83
CA ALA A 83 -15.27 20.02 -8.18
C ALA A 83 -15.18 19.43 -6.76
N ASP A 84 -14.10 18.72 -6.42
CA ASP A 84 -13.86 18.17 -5.08
C ASP A 84 -12.83 18.96 -4.26
N GLY A 85 -12.44 20.15 -4.72
CA GLY A 85 -11.58 21.05 -3.95
C GLY A 85 -10.08 20.78 -4.09
N GLU A 86 -9.65 19.98 -5.07
CA GLU A 86 -8.25 19.82 -5.43
C GLU A 86 -7.76 20.99 -6.31
N LEU A 87 -6.53 21.46 -6.08
CA LEU A 87 -5.92 22.49 -6.92
C LEU A 87 -5.17 21.81 -8.08
N ALA A 88 -5.81 21.71 -9.24
CA ALA A 88 -5.31 20.95 -10.39
C ALA A 88 -4.96 21.84 -11.59
N SER A 89 -3.95 21.45 -12.35
CA SER A 89 -3.66 22.01 -13.68
C SER A 89 -4.42 21.29 -14.79
N ILE A 90 -4.72 20.00 -14.60
CA ILE A 90 -5.48 19.19 -15.56
C ILE A 90 -6.48 18.36 -14.76
N SER A 91 -7.76 18.40 -15.15
CA SER A 91 -8.79 17.58 -14.50
C SER A 91 -9.75 16.96 -15.51
N THR A 92 -9.94 15.64 -15.39
CA THR A 92 -10.90 14.82 -16.15
C THR A 92 -11.89 14.13 -15.22
N MET A 93 -12.20 14.72 -14.07
CA MET A 93 -13.10 14.07 -13.09
C MET A 93 -14.51 13.84 -13.63
N GLY A 94 -15.11 12.73 -13.21
CA GLY A 94 -16.55 12.49 -13.29
C GLY A 94 -17.06 11.81 -12.03
N GLU A 95 -18.34 11.96 -11.70
CA GLU A 95 -18.92 11.30 -10.52
C GLU A 95 -18.86 9.77 -10.60
N MET A 96 -19.01 9.20 -11.80
CA MET A 96 -18.93 7.74 -12.03
C MET A 96 -17.52 7.28 -12.40
N ALA A 97 -16.84 8.02 -13.28
CA ALA A 97 -15.50 7.69 -13.76
C ALA A 97 -14.78 8.92 -14.31
N GLY A 98 -13.48 9.00 -14.04
CA GLY A 98 -12.60 9.98 -14.68
C GLY A 98 -12.26 9.59 -16.12
N GLY A 99 -12.03 10.59 -16.98
CA GLY A 99 -11.48 10.38 -18.32
C GLY A 99 -9.96 10.16 -18.30
N MET A 100 -9.43 9.55 -19.34
CA MET A 100 -7.99 9.30 -19.50
C MET A 100 -7.24 10.62 -19.66
N ILE A 101 -6.06 10.73 -19.06
CA ILE A 101 -5.12 11.83 -19.29
C ILE A 101 -3.84 11.20 -19.84
N SER A 102 -3.45 11.54 -21.06
CA SER A 102 -2.18 11.11 -21.65
C SER A 102 -1.37 12.32 -22.10
N ILE A 103 -0.13 12.43 -21.64
CA ILE A 103 0.79 13.52 -21.96
C ILE A 103 2.10 12.91 -22.49
N HIS A 104 2.30 12.94 -23.80
CA HIS A 104 3.56 12.59 -24.44
C HIS A 104 4.43 13.83 -24.59
N HIS A 105 5.65 13.80 -24.04
CA HIS A 105 6.59 14.92 -24.08
C HIS A 105 8.01 14.49 -24.50
N GLY A 106 8.74 15.41 -25.13
CA GLY A 106 10.12 15.24 -25.63
C GLY A 106 11.21 15.40 -24.59
N GLY A 107 10.96 14.99 -23.34
CA GLY A 107 11.92 15.15 -22.24
C GLY A 107 13.08 14.16 -22.27
N GLU A 108 12.87 12.98 -22.85
CA GLU A 108 13.85 11.91 -23.09
C GLU A 108 14.70 11.52 -21.87
N GLY A 109 14.16 11.56 -20.65
CA GLY A 109 14.95 11.30 -19.43
C GLY A 109 15.90 12.43 -19.01
N ILE A 110 16.13 13.42 -19.88
CA ILE A 110 17.02 14.56 -19.63
C ILE A 110 16.27 15.71 -18.97
N THR A 111 15.05 16.00 -19.45
CA THR A 111 14.17 17.04 -18.92
C THR A 111 12.92 16.39 -18.31
N PRO A 112 12.92 16.11 -17.00
CA PRO A 112 11.81 15.42 -16.35
C PRO A 112 10.52 16.24 -16.43
N PHE A 113 9.40 15.55 -16.46
CA PHE A 113 8.09 16.17 -16.30
C PHE A 113 7.80 16.37 -14.82
N THR A 114 7.62 17.61 -14.37
CA THR A 114 7.46 17.92 -12.93
C THR A 114 6.04 18.36 -12.60
N VAL A 115 5.35 17.60 -11.76
CA VAL A 115 4.04 17.98 -11.21
C VAL A 115 4.28 18.90 -10.02
N GLY A 116 3.72 20.11 -10.05
CA GLY A 116 3.98 21.19 -9.09
C GLY A 116 5.00 22.23 -9.56
N ASP A 117 5.71 22.00 -10.67
CA ASP A 117 6.57 23.00 -11.31
C ASP A 117 6.50 22.93 -12.85
N ALA A 118 5.84 23.93 -13.44
CA ALA A 118 5.74 24.09 -14.90
C ALA A 118 6.79 25.06 -15.47
N SER A 119 7.89 25.33 -14.78
CA SER A 119 8.94 26.26 -15.23
C SER A 119 9.58 25.80 -16.55
N ILE A 120 9.86 24.50 -16.68
CA ILE A 120 10.57 23.90 -17.81
C ILE A 120 9.68 22.89 -18.55
N ASN A 121 9.20 21.85 -17.85
CA ASN A 121 8.38 20.77 -18.40
C ASN A 121 7.55 20.17 -17.25
N GLY A 122 6.22 20.29 -17.28
CA GLY A 122 5.38 19.90 -16.15
C GLY A 122 4.08 20.70 -15.98
N THR A 123 3.49 20.60 -14.79
CA THR A 123 2.25 21.28 -14.39
C THR A 123 2.43 22.07 -13.09
N ALA A 124 1.74 23.19 -12.92
CA ALA A 124 1.83 24.00 -11.70
C ALA A 124 1.03 23.41 -10.52
N GLY A 125 -0.02 22.63 -10.80
CA GLY A 125 -0.84 21.92 -9.83
C GLY A 125 -0.99 20.44 -10.20
N ALA A 126 -1.88 19.75 -9.51
CA ALA A 126 -2.11 18.32 -9.71
C ALA A 126 -2.62 17.99 -11.12
N ILE A 127 -2.43 16.73 -11.53
CA ILE A 127 -3.11 16.11 -12.68
C ILE A 127 -4.06 15.08 -12.09
N THR A 128 -5.36 15.21 -12.34
CA THR A 128 -6.36 14.39 -11.63
C THR A 128 -7.49 13.92 -12.52
N SER A 129 -7.82 12.64 -12.43
CA SER A 129 -9.05 12.07 -12.98
C SER A 129 -10.11 11.89 -11.88
N GLY A 130 -9.83 12.36 -10.67
CA GLY A 130 -10.65 12.23 -9.46
C GLY A 130 -10.42 10.93 -8.72
N GLU A 131 -10.41 9.80 -9.44
CA GLU A 131 -10.03 8.51 -8.87
C GLU A 131 -8.51 8.43 -8.65
N PHE A 132 -7.75 8.92 -9.63
CA PHE A 132 -6.29 8.93 -9.65
C PHE A 132 -5.81 10.37 -9.71
N ALA A 133 -4.68 10.65 -9.05
CA ALA A 133 -4.10 11.98 -9.07
C ALA A 133 -2.58 11.91 -8.92
N MET A 134 -1.88 12.63 -9.80
CA MET A 134 -0.47 12.97 -9.60
C MET A 134 -0.44 14.32 -8.89
N THR A 135 0.02 14.34 -7.64
CA THR A 135 0.04 15.55 -6.80
C THR A 135 1.36 16.32 -6.94
N PRO A 136 1.40 17.62 -6.59
CA PRO A 136 2.62 18.42 -6.64
C PRO A 136 3.84 17.81 -5.91
N PHE A 137 5.03 18.24 -6.33
CA PHE A 137 6.36 17.79 -5.88
C PHE A 137 6.82 16.42 -6.41
N GLN A 138 6.23 15.96 -7.53
CA GLN A 138 6.69 14.76 -8.24
C GLN A 138 7.54 15.17 -9.46
N SER A 139 8.69 14.54 -9.65
CA SER A 139 9.54 14.70 -10.85
C SER A 139 9.63 13.37 -11.58
N LEU A 140 9.18 13.34 -12.84
CA LEU A 140 8.99 12.15 -13.66
C LEU A 140 9.99 12.17 -14.82
N PRO A 141 11.21 11.60 -14.65
CA PRO A 141 12.20 11.55 -15.74
C PRO A 141 11.79 10.60 -16.87
N PHE A 142 11.04 9.54 -16.56
CA PHE A 142 10.60 8.52 -17.51
C PHE A 142 9.08 8.42 -17.55
N THR A 143 8.58 7.59 -18.46
CA THR A 143 7.15 7.27 -18.53
C THR A 143 6.62 6.80 -17.18
N TYR A 144 5.50 7.37 -16.78
CA TYR A 144 4.85 7.11 -15.50
C TYR A 144 3.33 7.04 -15.69
N THR A 145 2.70 6.08 -15.01
CA THR A 145 1.26 5.81 -15.12
C THR A 145 0.65 5.74 -13.73
N GLU A 146 -0.35 6.58 -13.47
CA GLU A 146 -1.17 6.58 -12.26
C GLU A 146 -2.62 6.25 -12.67
N GLY A 147 -2.97 4.96 -12.64
CA GLY A 147 -4.29 4.50 -13.08
C GLY A 147 -4.59 4.84 -14.54
N ASN A 148 -5.49 5.79 -14.78
CA ASN A 148 -5.83 6.28 -16.13
C ASN A 148 -5.14 7.61 -16.52
N ILE A 149 -4.12 8.01 -15.76
CA ILE A 149 -3.26 9.15 -16.04
C ILE A 149 -1.90 8.62 -16.48
N GLU A 150 -1.40 9.07 -17.61
CA GLU A 150 -0.14 8.66 -18.18
C GLU A 150 0.67 9.89 -18.61
N VAL A 151 1.91 9.96 -18.16
CA VAL A 151 2.90 10.93 -18.61
C VAL A 151 4.00 10.14 -19.30
N ILE A 152 4.09 10.25 -20.61
CA ILE A 152 4.99 9.47 -21.47
C ILE A 152 6.17 10.37 -21.84
N SER A 153 7.36 10.01 -21.36
CA SER A 153 8.60 10.54 -21.92
C SER A 153 8.95 9.66 -23.12
N VAL A 154 9.11 10.22 -24.32
CA VAL A 154 9.68 9.45 -25.43
C VAL A 154 11.04 8.91 -24.99
N ASP A 155 11.23 7.58 -25.03
CA ASP A 155 12.52 6.97 -24.74
C ASP A 155 13.55 7.51 -25.74
N PRO A 156 14.80 7.81 -25.32
CA PRO A 156 15.83 8.13 -26.27
C PRO A 156 15.92 6.97 -27.27
N VAL A 157 15.99 7.29 -28.56
CA VAL A 157 16.51 6.33 -29.54
C VAL A 157 17.94 6.06 -29.12
N ILE A 158 18.14 5.05 -28.27
CA ILE A 158 19.44 4.44 -28.09
C ILE A 158 19.68 3.67 -29.38
N ASP A 159 20.23 4.36 -30.38
CA ASP A 159 21.02 3.66 -31.40
C ASP A 159 22.00 2.75 -30.63
N PRO A 160 22.07 1.45 -30.94
CA PRO A 160 22.96 0.54 -30.22
C PRO A 160 24.40 0.83 -30.64
N ILE A 161 25.01 1.87 -30.07
CA ILE A 161 26.44 2.13 -30.13
C ILE A 161 27.09 1.62 -28.84
N ILE A 162 26.89 0.33 -28.52
CA ILE A 162 27.85 -0.46 -27.74
C ILE A 162 27.87 -1.88 -28.32
N ASN A 163 28.52 -2.01 -29.47
CA ASN A 163 29.36 -3.16 -29.80
C ASN A 163 30.50 -2.57 -30.64
N PRO A 164 31.69 -2.32 -30.03
CA PRO A 164 32.64 -3.42 -29.83
C PRO A 164 33.62 -3.18 -28.64
N VAL A 165 33.32 -3.59 -27.41
CA VAL A 165 34.34 -3.52 -26.32
C VAL A 165 34.32 -4.73 -25.36
N ILE A 166 33.38 -5.67 -25.43
CA ILE A 166 33.36 -6.84 -24.51
C ILE A 166 33.53 -8.19 -25.23
N ASP A 167 34.29 -8.22 -26.34
CA ASP A 167 34.63 -9.48 -27.02
C ASP A 167 36.11 -9.94 -26.95
N PRO A 168 37.11 -9.21 -26.42
CA PRO A 168 38.46 -9.78 -26.32
C PRO A 168 38.86 -10.30 -24.93
N ILE A 169 38.03 -10.21 -23.88
CA ILE A 169 38.51 -10.49 -22.50
C ILE A 169 37.95 -11.77 -21.86
N ILE A 170 36.83 -12.34 -22.32
CA ILE A 170 36.20 -13.53 -21.67
C ILE A 170 35.97 -14.70 -22.64
N ASN A 171 36.85 -14.90 -23.62
CA ASN A 171 36.86 -16.13 -24.44
C ASN A 171 38.16 -16.98 -24.40
N PRO A 172 39.31 -16.59 -23.80
CA PRO A 172 40.46 -17.49 -23.77
C PRO A 172 40.57 -18.37 -22.50
N VAL A 173 39.63 -18.31 -21.54
CA VAL A 173 39.80 -19.01 -20.24
C VAL A 173 38.86 -20.20 -20.01
N ILE A 174 37.71 -20.31 -20.70
CA ILE A 174 36.70 -21.35 -20.36
C ILE A 174 36.48 -22.43 -21.44
N ASP A 175 36.97 -22.24 -22.67
CA ASP A 175 36.76 -23.24 -23.74
C ASP A 175 37.62 -24.53 -23.71
N PRO A 176 38.74 -24.69 -22.97
CA PRO A 176 39.49 -25.95 -23.03
C PRO A 176 39.02 -27.02 -22.02
N ILE A 177 38.01 -26.77 -21.18
CA ILE A 177 37.64 -27.72 -20.10
C ILE A 177 36.46 -28.64 -20.46
N ILE A 178 35.61 -28.32 -21.46
CA ILE A 178 34.38 -29.09 -21.73
C ILE A 178 34.19 -29.41 -23.22
N ASN A 179 35.19 -29.99 -23.88
CA ASN A 179 35.03 -30.55 -25.23
C ASN A 179 36.00 -31.72 -25.50
N PRO A 180 35.90 -32.81 -24.71
CA PRO A 180 35.82 -34.10 -25.41
C PRO A 180 34.95 -35.10 -24.65
N VAL A 181 33.65 -34.83 -24.53
CA VAL A 181 32.68 -35.91 -24.36
C VAL A 181 31.50 -35.58 -25.29
N VAL A 182 31.27 -36.47 -26.25
CA VAL A 182 30.17 -36.51 -27.23
C VAL A 182 30.37 -35.74 -28.54
N ASP A 183 30.93 -36.46 -29.50
CA ASP A 183 30.55 -36.43 -30.92
C ASP A 183 30.04 -37.87 -31.24
N PRO A 184 29.39 -38.19 -32.37
CA PRO A 184 28.32 -37.50 -33.10
C PRO A 184 27.22 -38.49 -33.60
N VAL A 185 25.96 -38.10 -33.76
CA VAL A 185 25.11 -38.64 -34.85
C VAL A 185 24.05 -37.62 -35.26
N VAL A 186 24.25 -36.99 -36.43
CA VAL A 186 23.17 -36.40 -37.23
C VAL A 186 23.43 -36.81 -38.68
N ASN A 187 22.37 -37.25 -39.38
CA ASN A 187 21.97 -36.79 -40.74
C ASN A 187 20.96 -37.76 -41.42
N PRO A 188 20.17 -37.34 -42.44
CA PRO A 188 19.13 -36.30 -42.41
C PRO A 188 17.86 -36.67 -43.27
N VAL A 189 17.01 -35.66 -43.54
CA VAL A 189 16.10 -35.46 -44.70
C VAL A 189 14.63 -35.95 -44.59
N VAL A 190 13.66 -35.02 -44.66
CA VAL A 190 12.73 -34.72 -45.80
C VAL A 190 11.55 -33.84 -45.33
N ASP A 191 11.30 -32.78 -46.11
CA ASP A 191 10.26 -31.74 -46.03
C ASP A 191 8.97 -32.13 -46.86
N PRO A 192 7.93 -31.29 -47.08
CA PRO A 192 6.67 -31.17 -46.34
C PRO A 192 5.39 -31.41 -47.20
N ASN A 193 4.24 -31.06 -46.63
CA ASN A 193 2.91 -30.76 -47.25
C ASN A 193 1.95 -31.94 -47.55
N GLN A 194 0.77 -31.95 -46.93
CA GLN A 194 -0.47 -31.38 -47.51
C GLN A 194 -1.74 -31.74 -46.69
N LEU A 195 -2.66 -30.77 -46.72
CA LEU A 195 -4.05 -30.77 -46.25
C LEU A 195 -4.88 -32.01 -46.64
N SER A 196 -5.82 -32.42 -45.79
CA SER A 196 -7.26 -32.15 -45.98
C SER A 196 -8.17 -33.00 -45.08
N SER A 197 -9.33 -32.41 -44.82
CA SER A 197 -10.50 -32.78 -44.02
C SER A 197 -11.21 -34.09 -44.36
N THR A 198 -11.84 -34.72 -43.36
CA THR A 198 -13.21 -35.28 -43.45
C THR A 198 -13.89 -35.45 -42.07
N ASN A 199 -15.09 -34.85 -41.93
CA ASN A 199 -16.35 -35.33 -41.31
C ASN A 199 -16.38 -36.81 -40.86
N GLU A 200 -17.08 -37.30 -39.83
CA GLU A 200 -18.32 -36.95 -39.10
C GLU A 200 -18.39 -37.84 -37.80
N PRO A 201 -19.39 -37.67 -36.91
CA PRO A 201 -19.39 -38.10 -35.49
C PRO A 201 -20.22 -39.37 -35.19
N LEU A 202 -20.25 -39.81 -33.91
CA LEU A 202 -21.31 -40.53 -33.14
C LEU A 202 -20.69 -41.27 -31.91
N PRO A 203 -21.43 -41.72 -30.87
CA PRO A 203 -22.67 -41.21 -30.28
C PRO A 203 -22.69 -41.16 -28.73
N ALA A 204 -23.75 -40.54 -28.20
CA ALA A 204 -24.19 -40.54 -26.81
C ALA A 204 -24.83 -41.88 -26.38
N SER A 205 -24.78 -42.18 -25.08
CA SER A 205 -25.51 -43.28 -24.42
C SER A 205 -26.50 -42.72 -23.40
N GLU A 206 -27.76 -43.17 -23.54
CA GLU A 206 -28.86 -42.99 -22.57
C GLU A 206 -29.17 -44.32 -21.85
N PRO A 207 -29.96 -44.28 -20.75
CA PRO A 207 -29.93 -45.26 -19.67
C PRO A 207 -30.98 -46.39 -19.79
N SER A 208 -30.71 -47.49 -19.08
CA SER A 208 -31.61 -48.64 -18.93
C SER A 208 -32.58 -48.47 -17.76
N GLN A 209 -33.86 -48.72 -18.02
CA GLN A 209 -34.90 -49.02 -17.03
C GLN A 209 -34.75 -50.44 -16.48
N ASP A 210 -35.10 -50.64 -15.21
CA ASP A 210 -35.68 -51.90 -14.76
C ASP A 210 -36.69 -51.68 -13.61
N SER A 211 -37.49 -52.70 -13.38
CA SER A 211 -38.90 -52.65 -12.96
C SER A 211 -39.20 -53.43 -11.66
N ASN A 212 -40.36 -53.10 -11.05
CA ASN A 212 -41.24 -53.90 -10.16
C ASN A 212 -41.00 -54.04 -8.63
N ALA A 213 -41.89 -53.34 -7.90
CA ALA A 213 -43.01 -53.84 -7.05
C ALA A 213 -42.79 -54.72 -5.78
N ASN A 214 -43.24 -54.18 -4.62
CA ASN A 214 -44.22 -54.74 -3.64
C ASN A 214 -44.21 -53.87 -2.36
N GLN A 215 -45.24 -53.08 -2.04
CA GLN A 215 -46.50 -53.36 -1.32
C GLN A 215 -46.45 -53.27 0.23
N ASP A 216 -47.33 -52.38 0.71
CA ASP A 216 -48.09 -52.31 1.98
C ASP A 216 -47.47 -51.83 3.31
N GLY A 217 -48.12 -50.81 3.87
CA GLY A 217 -47.95 -50.32 5.25
C GLY A 217 -48.52 -48.92 5.48
N GLU A 218 -49.85 -48.81 5.63
CA GLU A 218 -50.54 -47.59 6.07
C GLU A 218 -50.24 -47.20 7.53
N ALA A 219 -50.48 -45.91 7.83
CA ALA A 219 -50.77 -45.28 9.12
C ALA A 219 -49.63 -44.62 9.92
N ASN A 220 -49.46 -43.31 9.73
CA ASN A 220 -49.74 -42.25 10.73
C ASN A 220 -49.02 -40.95 10.34
N GLN A 221 -49.71 -40.07 9.62
CA GLN A 221 -49.30 -38.68 9.46
C GLN A 221 -49.53 -37.93 10.77
N THR A 222 -48.45 -37.73 11.52
CA THR A 222 -48.33 -36.57 12.42
C THR A 222 -47.45 -35.58 11.68
N TYR A 223 -48.05 -34.51 11.13
CA TYR A 223 -47.32 -33.43 10.47
C TYR A 223 -46.46 -32.69 11.50
N ASN A 224 -45.19 -33.08 11.62
CA ASN A 224 -44.19 -32.30 12.32
C ASN A 224 -43.61 -31.29 11.30
N SER A 225 -44.25 -30.13 11.16
CA SER A 225 -43.89 -29.08 10.20
C SER A 225 -42.61 -28.30 10.55
N ALA A 226 -41.81 -28.78 11.50
CA ALA A 226 -40.59 -28.11 11.96
C ALA A 226 -39.27 -28.77 11.48
N GLU A 227 -39.28 -30.05 11.08
CA GLU A 227 -38.04 -30.78 10.75
C GLU A 227 -37.45 -30.44 9.36
N PRO A 228 -38.20 -30.32 8.25
CA PRO A 228 -37.62 -29.99 6.95
C PRO A 228 -37.01 -28.59 6.91
N LEU A 229 -37.60 -27.64 7.66
CA LEU A 229 -37.13 -26.27 7.77
C LEU A 229 -35.82 -26.18 8.58
N LEU A 230 -35.67 -27.01 9.61
CA LEU A 230 -34.45 -27.07 10.41
C LEU A 230 -33.30 -27.67 9.60
N THR A 231 -33.54 -28.76 8.86
CA THR A 231 -32.52 -29.43 8.03
C THR A 231 -32.05 -28.55 6.88
N MET A 232 -32.97 -27.89 6.17
CA MET A 232 -32.62 -26.95 5.09
C MET A 232 -31.92 -25.68 5.62
N ALA A 233 -32.28 -25.19 6.81
CA ALA A 233 -31.57 -24.10 7.46
C ALA A 233 -30.14 -24.52 7.86
N THR A 234 -29.95 -25.72 8.42
CA THR A 234 -28.62 -26.23 8.76
C THR A 234 -27.75 -26.51 7.53
N GLU A 235 -28.31 -27.01 6.42
CA GLU A 235 -27.56 -27.19 5.16
C GLU A 235 -27.20 -25.84 4.51
N SER A 236 -28.10 -24.86 4.55
CA SER A 236 -27.84 -23.49 4.09
C SER A 236 -26.74 -22.82 4.89
N ILE A 237 -26.76 -22.97 6.23
CA ILE A 237 -25.74 -22.46 7.14
C ILE A 237 -24.39 -23.16 6.91
N ASP A 238 -24.34 -24.49 6.81
CA ASP A 238 -23.08 -25.22 6.51
C ASP A 238 -22.49 -24.82 5.13
N SER A 239 -23.35 -24.50 4.16
CA SER A 239 -22.91 -24.01 2.85
C SER A 239 -22.31 -22.60 2.88
N SER A 240 -22.87 -21.69 3.70
CA SER A 240 -22.37 -20.32 3.85
C SER A 240 -21.06 -20.28 4.63
N ILE A 241 -20.92 -21.13 5.66
CA ILE A 241 -19.69 -21.32 6.43
C ILE A 241 -18.55 -21.74 5.50
N LYS A 242 -18.75 -22.83 4.75
CA LYS A 242 -17.77 -23.31 3.76
C LYS A 242 -17.50 -22.29 2.66
N ALA A 243 -18.43 -21.38 2.37
CA ALA A 243 -18.19 -20.28 1.43
C ALA A 243 -17.26 -19.21 2.02
N ALA A 244 -17.46 -18.80 3.27
CA ALA A 244 -16.60 -17.81 3.94
C ALA A 244 -15.17 -18.33 4.12
N GLU A 245 -15.00 -19.61 4.48
CA GLU A 245 -13.67 -20.24 4.57
C GLU A 245 -12.97 -20.32 3.20
N ARG A 246 -13.71 -20.68 2.14
CA ARG A 246 -13.17 -20.68 0.77
C ARG A 246 -12.74 -19.29 0.32
N LYS A 247 -13.56 -18.26 0.61
CA LYS A 247 -13.21 -16.86 0.34
C LYS A 247 -11.93 -16.46 1.06
N LEU A 248 -11.81 -16.74 2.36
CA LEU A 248 -10.60 -16.45 3.13
C LEU A 248 -9.35 -17.06 2.48
N ASN A 249 -9.40 -18.35 2.14
CA ASN A 249 -8.27 -19.04 1.51
C ASN A 249 -7.92 -18.45 0.13
N GLN A 250 -8.93 -18.06 -0.67
CA GLN A 250 -8.71 -17.40 -1.96
C GLN A 250 -8.04 -16.03 -1.80
N GLN A 251 -8.48 -15.22 -0.83
CA GLN A 251 -7.91 -13.90 -0.57
C GLN A 251 -6.49 -14.00 -0.04
N GLU A 252 -6.26 -14.87 0.93
CA GLU A 252 -4.92 -15.14 1.47
C GLU A 252 -3.97 -15.61 0.37
N GLN A 253 -4.42 -16.47 -0.55
CA GLN A 253 -3.62 -16.91 -1.70
C GLN A 253 -3.33 -15.77 -2.67
N SER A 254 -4.33 -14.95 -3.00
CA SER A 254 -4.15 -13.80 -3.91
C SER A 254 -3.09 -12.85 -3.39
N ILE A 255 -3.26 -12.40 -2.13
CA ILE A 255 -2.34 -11.46 -1.49
C ILE A 255 -0.93 -12.05 -1.36
N THR A 256 -0.83 -13.33 -0.96
CA THR A 256 0.47 -14.03 -0.88
C THR A 256 1.17 -14.07 -2.23
N ASN A 257 0.43 -14.36 -3.31
CA ASN A 257 0.99 -14.43 -4.66
C ASN A 257 1.42 -13.06 -5.17
N ASP A 258 0.63 -12.02 -4.92
CA ASP A 258 0.97 -10.65 -5.30
C ASP A 258 2.32 -10.24 -4.69
N PHE A 259 2.55 -10.59 -3.41
CA PHE A 259 3.84 -10.36 -2.76
C PHE A 259 4.97 -11.21 -3.31
N ASN A 260 4.75 -12.51 -3.55
CA ASN A 260 5.78 -13.36 -4.14
C ASN A 260 6.21 -12.84 -5.52
N ASN A 261 5.25 -12.43 -6.35
CA ASN A 261 5.50 -11.86 -7.67
C ASN A 261 6.26 -10.53 -7.58
N TYR A 262 5.83 -9.62 -6.69
CA TYR A 262 6.46 -8.32 -6.50
C TYR A 262 7.93 -8.45 -6.06
N LEU A 263 8.25 -9.45 -5.24
CA LEU A 263 9.57 -9.62 -4.63
C LEU A 263 10.47 -10.67 -5.27
N GLY A 264 9.94 -11.46 -6.20
CA GLY A 264 10.61 -12.61 -6.77
C GLY A 264 10.86 -13.72 -5.74
N LEU A 265 9.91 -13.95 -4.82
CA LEU A 265 9.97 -15.06 -3.85
C LEU A 265 9.42 -16.36 -4.45
N GLU A 266 9.82 -17.49 -3.88
CA GLU A 266 9.22 -18.79 -4.20
C GLU A 266 7.75 -18.87 -3.75
N ASP A 267 6.96 -19.72 -4.41
CA ASP A 267 5.56 -19.94 -4.08
C ASP A 267 5.40 -20.39 -2.62
N THR A 268 4.75 -19.54 -1.81
CA THR A 268 4.50 -19.81 -0.39
C THR A 268 3.15 -20.51 -0.18
N PRO A 269 3.10 -21.67 0.48
CA PRO A 269 1.85 -22.35 0.80
C PRO A 269 0.99 -21.56 1.78
N ILE A 270 -0.30 -21.42 1.49
CA ILE A 270 -1.23 -20.71 2.39
C ILE A 270 -1.46 -21.43 3.72
N LYS A 271 -1.55 -20.66 4.80
CA LYS A 271 -2.01 -21.15 6.10
C LYS A 271 -3.53 -21.24 6.07
N THR A 272 -4.06 -22.45 6.23
CA THR A 272 -5.51 -22.70 6.27
C THR A 272 -6.14 -22.05 7.51
N LEU A 273 -7.45 -21.80 7.48
CA LEU A 273 -8.20 -21.29 8.65
C LEU A 273 -7.86 -22.04 9.94
N THR A 274 -7.84 -23.39 9.91
CA THR A 274 -7.52 -24.19 11.09
C THR A 274 -6.13 -23.88 11.65
N LYS A 275 -5.12 -23.69 10.78
CA LYS A 275 -3.76 -23.31 11.19
C LYS A 275 -3.72 -21.87 11.72
N THR A 276 -4.46 -20.96 11.10
CA THR A 276 -4.62 -19.57 11.53
C THR A 276 -5.21 -19.50 12.94
N GLN A 277 -6.36 -20.14 13.17
CA GLN A 277 -7.00 -20.21 14.48
C GLN A 277 -6.14 -20.91 15.53
N ALA A 278 -5.42 -21.98 15.16
CA ALA A 278 -4.47 -22.63 16.06
C ALA A 278 -3.33 -21.68 16.50
N THR A 279 -2.82 -20.88 15.57
CA THR A 279 -1.78 -19.88 15.85
C THR A 279 -2.31 -18.79 16.78
N LEU A 280 -3.50 -18.24 16.50
CA LEU A 280 -4.14 -17.23 17.36
C LEU A 280 -4.36 -17.76 18.78
N ARG A 281 -4.90 -18.98 18.94
CA ARG A 281 -5.06 -19.63 20.26
C ARG A 281 -3.73 -19.87 20.97
N GLN A 282 -2.70 -20.25 20.23
CA GLN A 282 -1.38 -20.46 20.81
C GLN A 282 -0.79 -19.16 21.34
N ASN A 283 -0.89 -18.07 20.57
CA ASN A 283 -0.39 -16.77 20.98
C ASN A 283 -1.21 -16.22 22.15
N GLU A 284 -2.54 -16.32 22.12
CA GLU A 284 -3.43 -15.98 23.26
C GLU A 284 -3.02 -16.71 24.53
N LYS A 285 -2.72 -18.01 24.45
CA LYS A 285 -2.27 -18.79 25.61
C LYS A 285 -0.93 -18.30 26.19
N ILE A 286 -0.04 -17.78 25.34
CA ILE A 286 1.29 -17.34 25.74
C ILE A 286 1.26 -15.91 26.28
N THR A 287 0.55 -15.01 25.60
CA THR A 287 0.57 -13.57 25.86
C THR A 287 -0.59 -13.10 26.73
N GLY A 288 -1.66 -13.89 26.81
CA GLY A 288 -2.93 -13.50 27.42
C GLY A 288 -3.79 -12.60 26.52
N MET A 289 -3.31 -12.26 25.32
CA MET A 289 -3.96 -11.30 24.43
C MET A 289 -4.78 -12.00 23.35
N LYS A 290 -6.05 -11.60 23.21
CA LYS A 290 -6.94 -12.09 22.17
C LYS A 290 -6.79 -11.23 20.91
N SER A 291 -6.37 -11.88 19.83
CA SER A 291 -6.16 -11.22 18.54
C SER A 291 -7.19 -11.65 17.50
N ALA A 292 -7.59 -10.71 16.64
CA ALA A 292 -8.38 -10.96 15.45
C ALA A 292 -7.67 -10.45 14.19
N LEU A 293 -7.90 -11.13 13.07
CA LEU A 293 -7.44 -10.72 11.75
C LEU A 293 -8.61 -10.12 10.99
N ILE A 294 -8.43 -8.90 10.47
CA ILE A 294 -9.39 -8.23 9.60
C ILE A 294 -8.80 -8.17 8.19
N TYR A 295 -9.40 -8.90 7.26
CA TYR A 295 -9.10 -8.80 5.84
C TYR A 295 -10.02 -7.74 5.23
N ALA A 296 -9.44 -6.68 4.65
CA ALA A 296 -10.19 -5.65 3.95
C ALA A 296 -9.72 -5.53 2.49
N PHE A 297 -10.57 -5.92 1.56
CA PHE A 297 -10.21 -6.01 0.14
C PHE A 297 -11.35 -5.59 -0.79
N PHE A 298 -11.02 -5.38 -2.07
CA PHE A 298 -12.00 -4.99 -3.07
C PHE A 298 -12.37 -6.16 -3.97
N LYS A 299 -13.66 -6.46 -4.03
CA LYS A 299 -14.21 -7.51 -4.89
C LYS A 299 -14.93 -6.93 -6.09
N ARG A 300 -14.62 -7.48 -7.26
CA ARG A 300 -15.37 -7.19 -8.48
C ARG A 300 -16.81 -7.64 -8.37
N GLN A 301 -17.74 -6.72 -8.61
CA GLN A 301 -19.13 -7.07 -8.86
C GLN A 301 -19.27 -7.54 -10.32
N PRO A 302 -20.02 -8.61 -10.60
CA PRO A 302 -20.28 -9.03 -11.97
C PRO A 302 -20.96 -7.89 -12.74
N ASP A 303 -20.45 -7.55 -13.93
CA ASP A 303 -21.11 -6.60 -14.82
C ASP A 303 -22.54 -7.10 -15.11
N ILE A 304 -23.54 -6.20 -15.17
CA ILE A 304 -24.98 -6.56 -15.33
C ILE A 304 -25.21 -7.49 -16.54
N LEU A 305 -24.36 -7.39 -17.57
CA LEU A 305 -24.36 -8.27 -18.75
C LEU A 305 -24.10 -9.76 -18.43
N TRP A 306 -23.57 -10.09 -17.26
CA TRP A 306 -23.20 -11.45 -16.85
C TRP A 306 -24.28 -12.15 -15.99
N GLN A 307 -25.42 -11.51 -15.76
CA GLN A 307 -26.53 -12.13 -15.04
C GLN A 307 -27.23 -13.26 -15.81
N PHE A 308 -26.87 -13.50 -17.09
CA PHE A 308 -27.56 -14.46 -17.96
C PHE A 308 -26.83 -15.79 -18.22
N ASN A 309 -25.65 -16.06 -17.64
CA ASN A 309 -25.00 -17.37 -17.80
C ASN A 309 -24.30 -17.81 -16.49
N SER A 310 -25.03 -18.61 -15.69
CA SER A 310 -24.59 -19.09 -14.38
C SER A 310 -23.55 -20.22 -14.41
N SER A 311 -23.36 -20.89 -15.56
CA SER A 311 -22.49 -22.08 -15.69
C SER A 311 -21.03 -21.79 -16.06
N LEU A 312 -20.66 -20.54 -16.35
CA LEU A 312 -19.30 -20.14 -16.76
C LEU A 312 -18.59 -19.22 -15.75
N ARG A 313 -19.13 -19.11 -14.52
CA ARG A 313 -18.78 -18.06 -13.55
C ARG A 313 -17.37 -18.14 -12.94
N GLU A 314 -16.77 -19.32 -12.84
CA GLU A 314 -15.51 -19.49 -12.07
C GLU A 314 -14.27 -19.73 -12.94
N GLU A 315 -14.41 -20.11 -14.22
CA GLU A 315 -13.28 -20.63 -15.01
C GLU A 315 -12.67 -19.64 -16.01
N LEU A 316 -13.27 -18.46 -16.19
CA LEU A 316 -12.90 -17.50 -17.26
C LEU A 316 -12.45 -16.12 -16.76
N LEU A 317 -12.30 -15.92 -15.45
CA LEU A 317 -11.78 -14.67 -14.91
C LEU A 317 -10.26 -14.65 -15.04
N PRO A 318 -9.64 -13.71 -15.79
CA PRO A 318 -8.19 -13.63 -15.87
C PRO A 318 -7.62 -13.39 -14.47
N LYS A 319 -6.53 -14.10 -14.15
CA LYS A 319 -5.88 -14.12 -12.83
C LYS A 319 -5.30 -12.76 -12.39
N ASN A 320 -5.05 -11.84 -13.33
CA ASN A 320 -4.59 -10.48 -13.06
C ASN A 320 -5.64 -9.49 -13.59
N GLN A 321 -6.62 -9.18 -12.75
CA GLN A 321 -7.61 -8.17 -13.08
C GLN A 321 -7.15 -6.83 -12.55
N THR A 322 -6.94 -5.86 -13.45
CA THR A 322 -6.66 -4.47 -13.08
C THR A 322 -7.76 -3.98 -12.14
N PRO A 323 -7.43 -3.34 -11.00
CA PRO A 323 -8.41 -2.79 -10.09
C PRO A 323 -9.37 -1.81 -10.79
N ARG A 324 -10.65 -1.83 -10.43
CA ARG A 324 -11.67 -0.89 -10.94
C ARG A 324 -12.21 -0.05 -9.79
N GLY A 325 -12.47 1.23 -10.05
CA GLY A 325 -13.11 2.11 -9.07
C GLY A 325 -14.48 1.64 -8.57
N THR A 326 -15.17 0.78 -9.32
CA THR A 326 -16.48 0.20 -8.99
C THR A 326 -16.42 -1.07 -8.14
N ASP A 327 -15.22 -1.67 -7.95
CA ASP A 327 -15.04 -2.83 -7.08
C ASP A 327 -15.52 -2.50 -5.66
N GLN A 328 -16.18 -3.43 -4.97
CA GLN A 328 -16.82 -3.18 -3.68
C GLN A 328 -15.95 -3.67 -2.52
N LEU A 329 -15.95 -2.94 -1.41
CA LEU A 329 -15.32 -3.39 -0.16
C LEU A 329 -15.97 -4.70 0.31
N GLU A 330 -15.14 -5.67 0.64
CA GLU A 330 -15.50 -6.89 1.35
C GLU A 330 -14.60 -7.04 2.58
N LEU A 331 -15.19 -7.44 3.71
CA LEU A 331 -14.49 -7.69 4.97
C LEU A 331 -14.57 -9.18 5.33
N LEU A 332 -13.49 -9.73 5.87
CA LEU A 332 -13.49 -11.02 6.58
C LEU A 332 -12.85 -10.83 7.95
N LEU A 333 -13.51 -11.31 8.99
CA LEU A 333 -12.99 -11.34 10.35
C LEU A 333 -12.71 -12.79 10.75
N VAL A 334 -11.47 -13.02 11.21
CA VAL A 334 -10.99 -14.31 11.71
C VAL A 334 -10.51 -14.15 13.13
N THR A 335 -11.08 -14.88 14.08
CA THR A 335 -10.65 -14.90 15.48
C THR A 335 -10.06 -16.27 15.84
N SER A 336 -9.70 -16.48 17.11
CA SER A 336 -9.06 -17.72 17.57
C SER A 336 -9.99 -18.95 17.56
N SER A 337 -11.30 -18.74 17.38
CA SER A 337 -12.32 -19.79 17.32
C SER A 337 -13.53 -19.34 16.49
N GLY A 338 -14.53 -20.20 16.32
CA GLY A 338 -15.74 -19.87 15.57
C GLY A 338 -15.54 -19.85 14.06
N GLU A 339 -16.53 -19.28 13.37
CA GLU A 339 -16.59 -19.21 11.91
C GLU A 339 -16.01 -17.91 11.39
N VAL A 340 -15.64 -17.87 10.11
CA VAL A 340 -15.21 -16.63 9.46
C VAL A 340 -16.42 -15.71 9.28
N ILE A 341 -16.35 -14.53 9.88
CA ILE A 341 -17.42 -13.53 9.79
C ILE A 341 -17.21 -12.70 8.52
N ASN A 342 -18.24 -12.62 7.68
CA ASN A 342 -18.22 -11.91 6.39
C ASN A 342 -19.45 -10.98 6.30
N PRO A 343 -19.39 -9.78 6.88
CA PRO A 343 -20.54 -8.87 6.90
C PRO A 343 -20.94 -8.48 5.47
N GLN A 344 -22.24 -8.35 5.24
CA GLN A 344 -22.75 -7.93 3.94
C GLN A 344 -22.66 -6.42 3.82
N LEU A 345 -21.72 -5.97 2.99
CA LEU A 345 -21.50 -4.55 2.69
C LEU A 345 -22.01 -4.21 1.29
N SER A 346 -22.59 -3.01 1.13
CA SER A 346 -23.10 -2.55 -0.16
C SER A 346 -22.89 -1.04 -0.33
N GLY A 347 -22.55 -0.61 -1.54
CA GLY A 347 -22.44 0.81 -1.88
C GLY A 347 -21.13 1.48 -1.40
N ILE A 348 -20.12 0.68 -1.08
CA ILE A 348 -18.78 1.13 -0.69
C ILE A 348 -17.84 0.71 -1.81
N THR A 349 -17.71 1.57 -2.81
CA THR A 349 -16.84 1.33 -3.96
C THR A 349 -15.38 1.66 -3.62
N ARG A 350 -14.43 1.07 -4.34
CA ARG A 350 -12.99 1.34 -4.26
C ARG A 350 -12.70 2.83 -4.39
N SER A 351 -13.22 3.46 -5.45
CA SER A 351 -13.01 4.90 -5.68
C SER A 351 -13.55 5.76 -4.54
N LYS A 352 -14.74 5.45 -4.02
CA LYS A 352 -15.34 6.18 -2.89
C LYS A 352 -14.49 6.03 -1.63
N LEU A 353 -14.06 4.82 -1.31
CA LEU A 353 -13.28 4.55 -0.11
C LEU A 353 -11.89 5.19 -0.20
N LEU A 354 -11.17 4.98 -1.30
CA LEU A 354 -9.83 5.56 -1.49
C LEU A 354 -9.85 7.08 -1.50
N LYS A 355 -10.91 7.71 -2.03
CA LYS A 355 -11.09 9.17 -1.91
C LYS A 355 -11.16 9.63 -0.45
N VAL A 356 -11.91 8.93 0.40
CA VAL A 356 -11.99 9.26 1.84
C VAL A 356 -10.67 8.95 2.54
N ALA A 357 -9.98 7.86 2.19
CA ALA A 357 -8.66 7.53 2.72
C ALA A 357 -7.63 8.63 2.41
N ARG A 358 -7.59 9.14 1.17
CA ARG A 358 -6.72 10.27 0.80
C ARG A 358 -7.07 11.55 1.56
N GLN A 359 -8.36 11.85 1.71
CA GLN A 359 -8.79 13.00 2.50
C GLN A 359 -8.38 12.87 3.97
N PHE A 360 -8.53 11.67 4.55
CA PHE A 360 -8.11 11.39 5.92
C PHE A 360 -6.60 11.59 6.07
N HIS A 361 -5.80 10.98 5.20
CA HIS A 361 -4.36 11.14 5.21
C HIS A 361 -3.95 12.61 5.12
N LYS A 362 -4.49 13.35 4.14
CA LYS A 362 -4.21 14.80 3.97
C LYS A 362 -4.49 15.61 5.23
N THR A 363 -5.63 15.37 5.87
CA THR A 363 -6.08 16.15 7.03
C THR A 363 -5.39 15.75 8.32
N VAL A 364 -5.09 14.47 8.54
CA VAL A 364 -4.39 14.02 9.76
C VAL A 364 -2.91 14.39 9.75
N THR A 365 -2.32 14.60 8.56
CA THR A 365 -0.94 15.07 8.40
C THR A 365 -0.76 16.58 8.63
N ASP A 366 -1.85 17.34 8.79
CA ASP A 366 -1.79 18.75 9.15
C ASP A 366 -1.85 18.90 10.67
N ALA A 367 -0.70 19.12 11.30
CA ALA A 367 -0.59 19.24 12.75
C ALA A 367 -1.30 20.48 13.34
N GLU A 368 -1.65 21.46 12.49
CA GLU A 368 -2.33 22.70 12.90
C GLU A 368 -3.86 22.58 12.74
N SER A 369 -4.34 21.52 12.09
CA SER A 369 -5.77 21.25 11.90
C SER A 369 -6.35 20.57 13.14
N ASN A 370 -7.30 21.19 13.82
CA ASN A 370 -7.78 20.64 15.09
C ASN A 370 -8.69 19.41 14.91
N ASP A 371 -9.53 19.37 13.87
CA ASP A 371 -10.60 18.36 13.75
C ASP A 371 -10.96 17.95 12.30
N GLU A 372 -10.30 18.49 11.26
CA GLU A 372 -10.69 18.20 9.87
C GLU A 372 -10.50 16.73 9.48
N TYR A 373 -9.66 16.00 10.22
CA TYR A 373 -9.46 14.57 10.07
C TYR A 373 -10.61 13.73 10.65
N LEU A 374 -11.43 14.28 11.55
CA LEU A 374 -12.47 13.50 12.23
C LEU A 374 -13.58 12.99 11.28
N PRO A 375 -14.16 13.80 10.37
CA PRO A 375 -15.18 13.29 9.46
C PRO A 375 -14.71 12.12 8.58
N PRO A 376 -13.56 12.19 7.87
CA PRO A 376 -13.10 11.05 7.08
C PRO A 376 -12.65 9.87 7.97
N ALA A 377 -12.05 10.10 9.15
CA ALA A 377 -11.73 9.05 10.12
C ALA A 377 -12.97 8.25 10.57
N LYS A 378 -14.07 8.96 10.88
CA LYS A 378 -15.35 8.36 11.26
C LYS A 378 -15.96 7.57 10.12
N GLN A 379 -15.91 8.10 8.90
CA GLN A 379 -16.46 7.41 7.74
C GLN A 379 -15.71 6.11 7.45
N LEU A 380 -14.37 6.10 7.58
CA LEU A 380 -13.55 4.92 7.40
C LEU A 380 -13.78 3.89 8.50
N TYR A 381 -13.87 4.33 9.76
CA TYR A 381 -14.22 3.45 10.87
C TYR A 381 -15.58 2.75 10.65
N GLN A 382 -16.59 3.51 10.22
CA GLN A 382 -17.92 2.98 9.88
C GLN A 382 -17.91 1.91 8.77
N TRP A 383 -16.93 1.96 7.86
CA TRP A 383 -16.81 0.98 6.78
C TRP A 383 -15.95 -0.21 7.14
N LEU A 384 -14.88 0.00 7.91
CA LEU A 384 -13.84 -1.01 8.13
C LEU A 384 -13.96 -1.75 9.47
N VAL A 385 -14.62 -1.15 10.47
CA VAL A 385 -14.61 -1.65 11.86
C VAL A 385 -16.01 -1.80 12.41
N ALA A 386 -16.86 -0.78 12.26
CA ALA A 386 -18.23 -0.81 12.80
C ALA A 386 -19.06 -2.05 12.42
N PRO A 387 -18.96 -2.61 11.20
CA PRO A 387 -19.68 -3.83 10.84
C PRO A 387 -19.25 -5.09 11.61
N LEU A 388 -18.15 -5.02 12.37
CA LEU A 388 -17.51 -6.12 13.09
C LEU A 388 -17.56 -5.95 14.63
N GLU A 389 -17.95 -4.78 15.13
CA GLU A 389 -17.86 -4.42 16.56
C GLU A 389 -18.55 -5.42 17.49
N SER A 390 -19.76 -5.87 17.14
CA SER A 390 -20.50 -6.83 17.98
C SER A 390 -19.70 -8.12 18.17
N ASP A 391 -19.13 -8.65 17.08
CA ASP A 391 -18.36 -9.88 17.13
C ASP A 391 -17.01 -9.72 17.85
N LEU A 392 -16.38 -8.55 17.70
CA LEU A 392 -15.15 -8.20 18.43
C LEU A 392 -15.41 -8.09 19.94
N ALA A 393 -16.50 -7.43 20.34
CA ALA A 393 -16.90 -7.28 21.73
C ALA A 393 -17.31 -8.61 22.37
N ASP A 394 -18.11 -9.42 21.67
CA ASP A 394 -18.56 -10.73 22.15
C ASP A 394 -17.39 -11.68 22.42
N GLN A 395 -16.33 -11.58 21.64
CA GLN A 395 -15.11 -12.38 21.81
C GLN A 395 -14.07 -11.73 22.73
N GLN A 396 -14.29 -10.48 23.14
CA GLN A 396 -13.39 -9.67 23.96
C GLN A 396 -12.00 -9.54 23.31
N ILE A 397 -11.97 -9.12 22.04
CA ILE A 397 -10.72 -8.95 21.30
C ILE A 397 -9.94 -7.76 21.87
N ASP A 398 -8.62 -7.91 22.01
CA ASP A 398 -7.70 -6.87 22.49
C ASP A 398 -6.82 -6.28 21.37
N HIS A 399 -6.64 -7.05 20.28
CA HIS A 399 -5.74 -6.72 19.19
C HIS A 399 -6.35 -6.99 17.81
N LEU A 400 -6.19 -6.03 16.89
CA LEU A 400 -6.64 -6.12 15.50
C LEU A 400 -5.43 -6.06 14.54
N ALA A 401 -5.19 -7.16 13.84
CA ALA A 401 -4.22 -7.19 12.74
C ALA A 401 -4.95 -7.05 11.39
N PHE A 402 -4.65 -5.99 10.66
CA PHE A 402 -5.25 -5.68 9.37
C PHE A 402 -4.42 -6.24 8.22
N ILE A 403 -5.08 -6.96 7.31
CA ILE A 403 -4.53 -7.47 6.05
C ILE A 403 -5.33 -6.81 4.95
N MET A 404 -4.71 -5.87 4.23
CA MET A 404 -5.46 -4.97 3.35
C MET A 404 -4.97 -4.99 1.91
N ASP A 405 -5.91 -4.78 1.00
CA ASP A 405 -5.63 -4.60 -0.43
C ASP A 405 -4.89 -3.29 -0.71
N THR A 406 -4.29 -3.19 -1.90
CA THR A 406 -3.63 -1.99 -2.38
C THR A 406 -4.60 -0.79 -2.33
N GLY A 407 -4.11 0.36 -1.90
CA GLY A 407 -4.81 1.61 -1.64
C GLY A 407 -5.09 1.84 -0.16
N LEU A 408 -5.10 0.78 0.65
CA LEU A 408 -5.51 0.84 2.06
C LEU A 408 -4.34 0.69 3.03
N ARG A 409 -3.23 0.12 2.60
CA ARG A 409 -2.06 -0.18 3.45
C ARG A 409 -1.43 1.07 4.07
N SER A 410 -1.71 2.24 3.49
CA SER A 410 -1.33 3.56 3.95
C SER A 410 -2.25 4.22 4.98
N LEU A 411 -3.33 3.55 5.35
CA LEU A 411 -4.30 4.13 6.25
C LEU A 411 -3.72 4.25 7.68
N PRO A 412 -3.82 5.42 8.34
CA PRO A 412 -3.46 5.55 9.75
C PRO A 412 -4.56 4.91 10.62
N ILE A 413 -4.56 3.57 10.65
CA ILE A 413 -5.61 2.78 11.32
C ILE A 413 -5.76 3.22 12.77
N ALA A 414 -4.66 3.47 13.49
CA ALA A 414 -4.69 3.89 14.90
C ALA A 414 -5.52 5.16 15.14
N ALA A 415 -5.66 6.04 14.13
CA ALA A 415 -6.45 7.27 14.21
C ALA A 415 -7.85 7.16 13.60
N LEU A 416 -8.32 5.96 13.21
CA LEU A 416 -9.74 5.75 12.93
C LEU A 416 -10.57 6.06 14.19
N HIS A 417 -11.74 6.64 14.00
CA HIS A 417 -12.49 7.24 15.11
C HIS A 417 -13.94 6.74 15.11
N ASN A 418 -14.43 6.21 16.23
CA ASN A 418 -15.77 5.60 16.31
C ASN A 418 -16.90 6.64 16.46
N GLY A 419 -16.55 7.83 16.93
CA GLY A 419 -17.49 8.92 17.20
C GLY A 419 -17.24 9.54 18.57
N GLU A 420 -16.72 8.73 19.49
CA GLU A 420 -16.40 9.03 20.88
C GLU A 420 -14.89 9.06 21.14
N GLY A 421 -14.12 8.15 20.54
CA GLY A 421 -12.66 8.08 20.65
C GLY A 421 -12.01 7.39 19.45
N PHE A 422 -10.68 7.29 19.50
CA PHE A 422 -9.86 6.59 18.51
C PHE A 422 -9.88 5.08 18.73
N ILE A 423 -9.79 4.30 17.65
CA ILE A 423 -9.74 2.83 17.74
C ILE A 423 -8.58 2.34 18.62
N ILE A 424 -7.46 3.07 18.66
CA ILE A 424 -6.29 2.73 19.46
C ILE A 424 -6.57 2.77 20.97
N GLU A 425 -7.62 3.47 21.40
CA GLU A 425 -8.08 3.51 22.80
C GLU A 425 -8.78 2.21 23.22
N GLU A 426 -9.25 1.41 22.26
CA GLU A 426 -9.96 0.16 22.50
C GLU A 426 -9.10 -1.06 22.14
N TYR A 427 -8.39 -1.01 21.01
CA TYR A 427 -7.61 -2.13 20.50
C TYR A 427 -6.16 -1.70 20.22
N SER A 428 -5.21 -2.59 20.49
CA SER A 428 -3.91 -2.46 19.82
C SER A 428 -4.08 -2.84 18.34
N VAL A 429 -3.36 -2.17 17.43
CA VAL A 429 -3.51 -2.40 15.98
C VAL A 429 -2.18 -2.67 15.30
N SER A 430 -2.20 -3.48 14.25
CA SER A 430 -1.03 -3.70 13.38
C SER A 430 -1.45 -3.98 11.93
N LEU A 431 -0.49 -3.87 11.03
CA LEU A 431 -0.60 -4.31 9.64
C LEU A 431 0.12 -5.64 9.44
N MET A 432 -0.39 -6.47 8.54
CA MET A 432 0.28 -7.70 8.14
C MET A 432 0.18 -7.83 6.61
N PRO A 433 1.31 -7.97 5.88
CA PRO A 433 1.26 -8.12 4.42
C PRO A 433 0.41 -9.33 4.02
N SER A 434 0.71 -10.48 4.61
CA SER A 434 -0.05 -11.72 4.49
C SER A 434 0.19 -12.53 5.76
N PHE A 435 -0.84 -13.26 6.20
CA PHE A 435 -0.69 -14.14 7.36
C PHE A 435 0.23 -15.34 7.07
N SER A 436 0.22 -15.82 5.82
CA SER A 436 1.03 -16.94 5.35
C SER A 436 2.50 -16.58 5.17
N LEU A 437 2.79 -15.36 4.71
CA LEU A 437 4.17 -14.85 4.57
C LEU A 437 4.78 -14.40 5.90
N THR A 438 3.95 -14.07 6.89
CA THR A 438 4.44 -13.60 8.19
C THR A 438 4.89 -14.77 9.08
N ASP A 439 6.06 -14.65 9.68
CA ASP A 439 6.49 -15.53 10.77
C ASP A 439 5.74 -15.19 12.05
N THR A 440 4.69 -15.94 12.33
CA THR A 440 3.74 -15.72 13.42
C THR A 440 4.17 -16.32 14.76
N ARG A 441 5.41 -16.81 14.88
CA ARG A 441 5.94 -17.38 16.12
C ARG A 441 6.22 -16.27 17.13
N TYR A 442 5.58 -16.36 18.30
CA TYR A 442 5.84 -15.46 19.42
C TYR A 442 7.31 -15.51 19.88
N VAL A 443 7.90 -14.35 20.13
CA VAL A 443 9.16 -14.19 20.84
C VAL A 443 9.06 -13.01 21.81
N ASP A 444 9.33 -13.29 23.08
CA ASP A 444 9.44 -12.25 24.09
C ASP A 444 10.72 -11.42 23.88
N VAL A 445 10.56 -10.17 23.46
CA VAL A 445 11.69 -9.29 23.17
C VAL A 445 12.24 -8.56 24.39
N ARG A 446 11.59 -8.65 25.58
CA ARG A 446 11.92 -7.84 26.77
C ARG A 446 13.36 -8.00 27.28
N ASN A 447 13.97 -9.15 27.03
CA ASN A 447 15.35 -9.44 27.43
C ASN A 447 16.35 -9.41 26.25
N THR A 448 15.93 -8.92 25.09
CA THR A 448 16.79 -8.81 23.90
C THR A 448 17.58 -7.51 23.92
N ASN A 449 18.76 -7.51 23.30
CA ASN A 449 19.57 -6.29 23.21
C ASN A 449 19.19 -5.49 21.97
N VAL A 450 19.20 -4.16 22.12
CA VAL A 450 19.01 -3.19 21.03
C VAL A 450 20.37 -2.78 20.44
N LEU A 451 20.46 -2.77 19.11
CA LEU A 451 21.47 -1.99 18.40
C LEU A 451 20.79 -0.77 17.78
N ALA A 452 20.99 0.40 18.41
CA ALA A 452 20.43 1.66 17.99
C ALA A 452 21.49 2.41 17.18
N MET A 453 21.24 2.68 15.91
CA MET A 453 22.16 3.36 15.01
C MET A 453 21.47 4.56 14.37
N GLY A 454 22.19 5.66 14.14
CA GLY A 454 21.55 6.83 13.54
C GLY A 454 22.51 7.88 13.04
N ALA A 455 22.00 8.80 12.22
CA ALA A 455 22.70 9.97 11.74
C ALA A 455 21.94 11.24 12.12
N ALA A 456 22.65 12.20 12.72
CA ALA A 456 22.10 13.48 13.15
C ALA A 456 22.56 14.63 12.25
N LYS A 457 23.61 14.41 11.44
CA LYS A 457 24.23 15.43 10.59
C LYS A 457 24.26 14.94 9.16
N PHE A 458 23.87 15.82 8.24
CA PHE A 458 23.79 15.53 6.82
C PHE A 458 24.36 16.71 6.02
N PRO A 459 25.09 16.46 4.92
CA PRO A 459 25.57 17.52 4.04
C PRO A 459 24.45 18.08 3.13
N ASP A 460 23.46 17.25 2.79
CA ASP A 460 22.41 17.51 1.80
C ASP A 460 21.00 17.64 2.40
N GLN A 461 20.85 17.52 3.73
CA GLN A 461 19.56 17.57 4.43
C GLN A 461 19.65 18.33 5.77
N GLN A 462 18.48 18.65 6.35
CA GLN A 462 18.42 19.29 7.66
C GLN A 462 18.96 18.35 8.76
N PRO A 463 19.71 18.86 9.75
CA PRO A 463 20.16 18.06 10.86
C PRO A 463 18.97 17.56 11.71
N LEU A 464 19.14 16.39 12.33
CA LEU A 464 18.18 15.78 13.26
C LEU A 464 18.77 15.82 14.68
N PRO A 465 18.64 16.96 15.39
CA PRO A 465 19.23 17.14 16.72
C PRO A 465 18.63 16.21 17.79
N GLY A 466 17.42 15.66 17.59
CA GLY A 466 16.81 14.68 18.49
C GLY A 466 17.48 13.32 18.45
N VAL A 467 18.06 12.91 17.32
CA VAL A 467 18.65 11.56 17.12
C VAL A 467 19.66 11.17 18.21
N PRO A 468 20.67 11.98 18.57
CA PRO A 468 21.61 11.61 19.62
C PRO A 468 20.92 11.36 20.97
N VAL A 469 19.91 12.18 21.30
CA VAL A 469 19.14 12.06 22.55
C VAL A 469 18.23 10.84 22.51
N GLU A 470 17.65 10.53 21.36
CA GLU A 470 16.85 9.31 21.15
C GLU A 470 17.67 8.05 21.40
N LEU A 471 18.84 7.92 20.76
CA LEU A 471 19.69 6.74 20.90
C LEU A 471 20.20 6.57 22.34
N GLU A 472 20.59 7.66 23.01
CA GLU A 472 21.02 7.65 24.41
C GLU A 472 19.86 7.27 25.35
N ALA A 473 18.69 7.88 25.17
CA ALA A 473 17.51 7.56 25.96
C ALA A 473 17.14 6.07 25.84
N ILE A 474 17.17 5.52 24.62
CA ILE A 474 16.88 4.11 24.38
C ILE A 474 17.93 3.21 25.02
N THR A 475 19.22 3.47 24.84
CA THR A 475 20.27 2.48 25.19
C THR A 475 20.88 2.63 26.59
N ASP A 476 20.75 3.80 27.22
CA ASP A 476 21.35 4.09 28.52
C ASP A 476 20.30 4.27 29.63
N GLN A 477 19.06 4.64 29.28
CA GLN A 477 18.01 4.94 30.28
C GLN A 477 16.88 3.92 30.27
N VAL A 478 16.44 3.48 29.08
CA VAL A 478 15.22 2.68 28.93
C VAL A 478 15.50 1.23 28.57
N TRP A 479 16.55 0.92 27.80
CA TRP A 479 16.79 -0.43 27.29
C TRP A 479 18.26 -0.79 27.34
N GLN A 480 18.58 -2.10 27.33
CA GLN A 480 19.95 -2.56 27.27
C GLN A 480 20.42 -2.68 25.81
N GLY A 481 21.48 -1.98 25.45
CA GLY A 481 21.91 -2.01 24.06
C GLY A 481 23.25 -1.35 23.78
N LYS A 482 23.43 -1.03 22.50
CA LYS A 482 24.56 -0.27 21.97
C LYS A 482 24.03 0.82 21.06
N SER A 483 24.45 2.06 21.30
CA SER A 483 24.21 3.19 20.39
C SER A 483 25.40 3.41 19.45
N VAL A 484 25.12 3.83 18.22
CA VAL A 484 26.12 4.17 17.20
C VAL A 484 25.64 5.39 16.42
N LEU A 485 26.46 6.45 16.35
CA LEU A 485 26.05 7.73 15.79
C LEU A 485 26.94 8.14 14.62
N ASN A 486 26.35 8.84 13.63
CA ASN A 486 27.03 9.51 12.52
C ASN A 486 28.04 8.59 11.84
N GLU A 487 29.35 8.86 11.92
CA GLU A 487 30.42 8.11 11.26
C GLU A 487 30.37 6.60 11.50
N GLY A 488 29.79 6.16 12.62
CA GLY A 488 29.58 4.76 12.93
C GLY A 488 28.35 4.11 12.25
N PHE A 489 27.39 4.89 11.78
CA PHE A 489 26.14 4.41 11.20
C PHE A 489 26.32 3.99 9.73
N THR A 490 26.88 2.80 9.55
CA THR A 490 27.17 2.20 8.24
C THR A 490 26.73 0.72 8.21
N ILE A 491 26.51 0.18 7.00
CA ILE A 491 26.17 -1.25 6.80
C ILE A 491 27.28 -2.16 7.35
N ASP A 492 28.54 -1.82 7.09
CA ASP A 492 29.69 -2.61 7.56
C ASP A 492 29.69 -2.73 9.09
N ASN A 493 29.46 -1.62 9.79
CA ASN A 493 29.40 -1.63 11.25
C ASN A 493 28.17 -2.38 11.77
N LEU A 494 27.01 -2.23 11.15
CA LEU A 494 25.80 -3.01 11.47
C LEU A 494 26.10 -4.51 11.41
N GLN A 495 26.65 -4.97 10.29
CA GLN A 495 26.99 -6.39 10.09
C GLN A 495 28.08 -6.85 11.06
N GLN A 496 29.11 -6.03 11.32
CA GLN A 496 30.17 -6.36 12.26
C GLN A 496 29.63 -6.52 13.70
N PHE A 497 28.76 -5.62 14.16
CA PHE A 497 28.19 -5.72 15.49
C PHE A 497 27.26 -6.94 15.62
N ARG A 498 26.46 -7.23 14.59
CA ARG A 498 25.58 -8.41 14.59
C ARG A 498 26.36 -9.74 14.56
N LYS A 499 27.55 -9.78 13.95
CA LYS A 499 28.46 -10.93 14.03
C LYS A 499 29.03 -11.16 15.43
N GLN A 500 29.20 -10.10 16.21
CA GLN A 500 29.75 -10.19 17.57
C GLN A 500 28.69 -10.58 18.61
N LYS A 501 27.46 -10.07 18.46
CA LYS A 501 26.36 -10.31 19.38
C LYS A 501 25.03 -10.33 18.61
N PRO A 502 24.14 -11.31 18.86
CA PRO A 502 22.79 -11.25 18.32
C PRO A 502 22.02 -10.09 18.96
N PHE A 503 21.64 -9.10 18.15
CA PHE A 503 20.71 -8.05 18.53
C PHE A 503 19.32 -8.43 18.04
N GLY A 504 18.39 -8.65 18.97
CA GLY A 504 17.00 -8.98 18.64
C GLY A 504 16.21 -7.78 18.17
N ILE A 505 16.67 -6.57 18.51
CA ILE A 505 16.07 -5.30 18.07
C ILE A 505 17.13 -4.47 17.36
N ILE A 506 16.80 -3.98 16.17
CA ILE A 506 17.59 -2.99 15.44
C ILE A 506 16.75 -1.71 15.37
N HIS A 507 17.36 -0.57 15.69
CA HIS A 507 16.68 0.72 15.62
C HIS A 507 17.52 1.69 14.79
N PHE A 508 16.91 2.27 13.75
CA PHE A 508 17.52 3.29 12.89
C PHE A 508 16.84 4.63 13.10
N ALA A 509 17.60 5.64 13.50
CA ALA A 509 17.13 7.02 13.66
C ALA A 509 17.86 7.94 12.66
N THR A 510 17.18 8.35 11.59
CA THR A 510 17.78 9.09 10.47
C THR A 510 16.71 9.67 9.53
N HIS A 511 17.11 10.28 8.42
CA HIS A 511 16.20 10.57 7.30
C HIS A 511 15.92 9.31 6.48
N GLY A 512 14.68 9.20 6.03
CA GLY A 512 14.24 8.24 5.04
C GLY A 512 13.45 8.97 3.97
N GLU A 513 13.54 8.50 2.73
CA GLU A 513 12.71 8.99 1.65
C GLU A 513 12.10 7.82 0.91
N PHE A 514 10.79 7.91 0.73
CA PHE A 514 10.07 6.98 -0.08
C PHE A 514 9.59 7.67 -1.34
N LEU A 515 10.20 7.32 -2.46
CA LEU A 515 9.94 7.90 -3.76
C LEU A 515 9.14 6.91 -4.63
N PRO A 516 8.13 7.39 -5.38
CA PRO A 516 7.40 6.57 -6.35
C PRO A 516 8.32 5.88 -7.38
N GLY A 517 7.78 4.85 -8.02
CA GLY A 517 8.49 4.08 -9.05
C GLY A 517 9.31 2.92 -8.49
N LYS A 518 10.52 2.71 -9.02
CA LYS A 518 11.35 1.55 -8.65
C LYS A 518 11.73 1.59 -7.17
N PRO A 519 11.78 0.44 -6.46
CA PRO A 519 12.21 0.39 -5.06
C PRO A 519 13.55 1.10 -4.81
N SER A 520 14.51 1.01 -5.73
CA SER A 520 15.81 1.67 -5.66
C SER A 520 15.77 3.21 -5.61
N ASN A 521 14.63 3.84 -5.93
CA ASN A 521 14.46 5.29 -5.77
C ASN A 521 14.29 5.69 -4.30
N SER A 522 13.76 4.78 -3.48
CA SER A 522 13.52 5.00 -2.05
C SER A 522 14.77 4.61 -1.25
N TYR A 523 15.09 5.38 -0.21
CA TYR A 523 16.30 5.15 0.57
C TYR A 523 16.17 5.48 2.06
N ILE A 524 16.99 4.81 2.88
CA ILE A 524 17.35 5.23 4.25
C ILE A 524 18.72 5.91 4.18
N HIS A 525 18.83 7.13 4.70
CA HIS A 525 20.09 7.90 4.66
C HIS A 525 21.03 7.41 5.76
N LEU A 526 22.01 6.57 5.41
CA LEU A 526 23.10 6.18 6.31
C LEU A 526 24.19 7.25 6.26
N TRP A 527 25.18 7.17 7.16
CA TRP A 527 26.23 8.19 7.19
C TRP A 527 27.02 8.34 5.88
N ASN A 528 27.38 7.21 5.27
CA ASN A 528 28.27 7.16 4.12
C ASN A 528 27.56 6.80 2.80
N ASN A 529 26.27 6.45 2.86
CA ASN A 529 25.51 6.00 1.69
C ASN A 529 24.00 6.16 1.91
N LYS A 530 23.22 6.12 0.84
CA LYS A 530 21.76 5.97 0.87
C LYS A 530 21.46 4.49 0.63
N LEU A 531 20.91 3.80 1.64
CA LEU A 531 20.52 2.39 1.54
C LEU A 531 19.20 2.31 0.78
N GLY A 532 19.24 1.78 -0.42
CA GLY A 532 18.06 1.54 -1.26
C GLY A 532 17.10 0.53 -0.64
N LEU A 533 15.82 0.66 -0.97
CA LEU A 533 14.77 -0.25 -0.51
C LEU A 533 14.98 -1.70 -0.99
N ASP A 534 15.50 -1.87 -2.19
CA ASP A 534 15.89 -3.16 -2.79
C ASP A 534 17.16 -3.76 -2.16
N GLU A 535 17.92 -2.96 -1.41
CA GLU A 535 19.13 -3.38 -0.72
C GLU A 535 18.86 -3.91 0.70
N LEU A 536 17.63 -3.83 1.21
CA LEU A 536 17.27 -4.27 2.57
C LEU A 536 17.70 -5.73 2.86
N ARG A 537 17.56 -6.63 1.88
CA ARG A 537 17.99 -8.03 2.02
C ARG A 537 19.51 -8.16 2.24
N GLN A 538 20.30 -7.21 1.75
CA GLN A 538 21.77 -7.21 1.92
C GLN A 538 22.19 -6.93 3.37
N LEU A 539 21.27 -6.47 4.22
CA LEU A 539 21.51 -6.27 5.65
C LEU A 539 21.57 -7.60 6.43
N ASN A 540 21.14 -8.72 5.83
CA ASN A 540 21.10 -10.07 6.43
C ASN A 540 20.41 -10.08 7.81
N LEU A 541 19.29 -9.36 7.95
CA LEU A 541 18.60 -9.18 9.24
C LEU A 541 17.91 -10.45 9.74
N ASP A 542 17.82 -11.48 8.91
CA ASP A 542 17.32 -12.82 9.22
C ASP A 542 18.36 -13.72 9.92
N GLU A 543 19.65 -13.35 9.88
CA GLU A 543 20.75 -14.14 10.46
C GLU A 543 21.69 -13.31 11.37
N PRO A 544 21.60 -13.43 12.71
CA PRO A 544 20.49 -14.02 13.46
C PRO A 544 19.23 -13.14 13.34
N THR A 545 18.06 -13.77 13.38
CA THR A 545 16.78 -13.10 13.10
C THR A 545 16.54 -11.90 14.00
N VAL A 546 16.26 -10.75 13.38
CA VAL A 546 15.81 -9.54 14.04
C VAL A 546 14.31 -9.67 14.32
N GLU A 547 13.97 -9.63 15.59
CA GLU A 547 12.59 -9.73 16.08
C GLU A 547 11.83 -8.43 15.86
N LEU A 548 12.51 -7.28 15.92
CA LEU A 548 11.92 -5.97 15.69
C LEU A 548 12.92 -5.03 15.01
N LEU A 549 12.57 -4.50 13.84
CA LEU A 549 13.24 -3.37 13.21
C LEU A 549 12.44 -2.10 13.45
N VAL A 550 13.03 -1.08 14.07
CA VAL A 550 12.41 0.24 14.24
C VAL A 550 13.06 1.21 13.27
N LEU A 551 12.27 1.73 12.33
CA LEU A 551 12.68 2.76 11.38
C LEU A 551 12.13 4.11 11.84
N SER A 552 12.88 4.76 12.72
CA SER A 552 12.63 6.11 13.23
C SER A 552 13.09 7.14 12.18
N ALA A 553 12.41 7.15 11.03
CA ALA A 553 12.76 7.93 9.86
C ALA A 553 11.51 8.25 9.03
N CYS A 554 11.50 9.41 8.38
CA CYS A 554 10.38 9.88 7.56
C CYS A 554 10.00 8.88 6.46
N ARG A 555 8.69 8.71 6.25
CA ARG A 555 8.07 7.88 5.19
C ARG A 555 8.63 6.45 5.09
N THR A 556 8.97 5.82 6.20
CA THR A 556 9.57 4.47 6.18
C THR A 556 8.57 3.33 6.18
N ALA A 557 7.29 3.57 6.50
CA ALA A 557 6.23 2.58 6.32
C ALA A 557 5.44 2.77 5.02
N LEU A 558 5.57 3.89 4.29
CA LEU A 558 4.76 4.16 3.09
C LEU A 558 5.43 4.94 1.95
N GLY A 559 4.99 4.62 0.74
CA GLY A 559 4.66 5.62 -0.26
C GLY A 559 3.60 5.16 -1.26
N ASP A 560 3.86 5.38 -2.56
CA ASP A 560 2.87 5.30 -3.64
C ASP A 560 2.18 3.92 -3.81
N GLN A 561 1.06 3.86 -4.57
CA GLN A 561 0.26 2.65 -4.79
C GLN A 561 1.07 1.45 -5.28
N ASP A 562 2.17 1.67 -6.01
CA ASP A 562 3.07 0.62 -6.49
C ASP A 562 4.01 0.05 -5.41
N ALA A 563 4.06 0.66 -4.21
CA ALA A 563 5.00 0.28 -3.16
C ALA A 563 4.49 0.62 -1.73
N GLU A 564 3.21 0.45 -1.47
CA GLU A 564 2.51 0.83 -0.23
C GLU A 564 2.93 0.10 1.05
N LEU A 565 3.87 -0.85 0.97
CA LEU A 565 4.43 -1.49 2.15
C LEU A 565 5.60 -0.71 2.77
N GLY A 566 6.16 0.27 2.07
CA GLY A 566 7.31 1.02 2.57
C GLY A 566 8.54 0.15 2.84
N PHE A 567 9.50 0.70 3.59
CA PHE A 567 10.60 -0.07 4.18
C PHE A 567 10.11 -1.06 5.25
N ALA A 568 9.07 -0.73 6.02
CA ALA A 568 8.61 -1.58 7.12
C ALA A 568 8.06 -2.93 6.61
N GLY A 569 7.16 -2.92 5.64
CA GLY A 569 6.63 -4.16 5.08
C GLY A 569 7.66 -4.93 4.26
N LEU A 570 8.60 -4.23 3.59
CA LEU A 570 9.69 -4.89 2.89
C LEU A 570 10.75 -5.48 3.81
N ALA A 571 11.01 -4.86 4.96
CA ALA A 571 11.87 -5.45 5.96
C ALA A 571 11.28 -6.78 6.47
N VAL A 572 9.96 -6.83 6.70
CA VAL A 572 9.29 -8.07 7.13
C VAL A 572 9.47 -9.16 6.08
N LEU A 573 9.30 -8.81 4.81
CA LEU A 573 9.50 -9.73 3.69
C LEU A 573 11.00 -10.05 3.45
N ALA A 574 11.92 -9.20 3.91
CA ALA A 574 13.35 -9.44 3.94
C ALA A 574 13.82 -10.24 5.18
N GLY A 575 12.88 -10.73 6.00
CA GLY A 575 13.15 -11.71 7.05
C GLY A 575 13.22 -11.17 8.47
N VAL A 576 12.88 -9.89 8.72
CA VAL A 576 12.58 -9.47 10.10
C VAL A 576 11.17 -9.89 10.49
N LYS A 577 10.91 -10.20 11.77
CA LYS A 577 9.56 -10.62 12.15
C LYS A 577 8.57 -9.47 12.20
N SER A 578 9.03 -8.30 12.61
CA SER A 578 8.22 -7.11 12.78
C SER A 578 9.02 -5.88 12.43
N ALA A 579 8.37 -4.89 11.83
CA ALA A 579 8.96 -3.59 11.59
C ALA A 579 8.02 -2.47 12.04
N ILE A 580 8.57 -1.42 12.64
CA ILE A 580 7.86 -0.16 12.87
C ILE A 580 8.41 0.87 11.90
N GLY A 581 7.54 1.59 11.21
CA GLY A 581 7.94 2.69 10.32
C GLY A 581 6.88 3.78 10.25
N SER A 582 7.24 4.93 9.69
CA SER A 582 6.36 6.09 9.62
C SER A 582 5.58 6.22 8.30
N LEU A 583 4.32 6.60 8.38
CA LEU A 583 3.39 6.78 7.27
C LEU A 583 3.64 8.10 6.52
N TRP A 584 4.08 9.15 7.23
CA TRP A 584 4.38 10.48 6.66
C TRP A 584 5.69 11.07 7.21
N TYR A 585 5.98 12.32 6.82
CA TYR A 585 7.07 13.12 7.38
C TYR A 585 6.78 13.46 8.84
N VAL A 586 7.58 12.93 9.74
CA VAL A 586 7.40 13.08 11.19
C VAL A 586 8.24 14.22 11.74
N SER A 587 7.76 14.88 12.80
CA SER A 587 8.56 15.85 13.54
C SER A 587 9.61 15.15 14.40
N ASP A 588 10.80 15.74 14.51
CA ASP A 588 11.91 15.22 15.33
C ASP A 588 11.49 15.09 16.81
N GLU A 589 10.81 16.11 17.35
CA GLU A 589 10.37 16.13 18.75
C GLU A 589 9.26 15.11 19.06
N GLY A 590 8.28 14.96 18.17
CA GLY A 590 7.21 13.99 18.34
C GLY A 590 7.72 12.55 18.25
N THR A 591 8.66 12.30 17.34
CA THR A 591 9.30 10.99 17.16
C THR A 591 10.13 10.61 18.38
N LEU A 592 10.94 11.54 18.90
CA LEU A 592 11.68 11.33 20.15
C LEU A 592 10.74 10.99 21.31
N GLY A 593 9.63 11.71 21.44
CA GLY A 593 8.59 11.44 22.43
C GLY A 593 7.98 10.04 22.31
N LEU A 594 7.56 9.67 21.11
CA LEU A 594 6.93 8.39 20.83
C LEU A 594 7.91 7.22 21.04
N MET A 595 9.12 7.30 20.47
CA MET A 595 10.09 6.19 20.51
C MET A 595 10.59 5.92 21.92
N LYS A 596 10.92 6.96 22.69
CA LYS A 596 11.26 6.80 24.12
C LYS A 596 10.12 6.09 24.85
N THR A 597 8.89 6.57 24.69
CA THR A 597 7.72 6.03 25.38
C THR A 597 7.43 4.59 24.93
N PHE A 598 7.59 4.28 23.64
CA PHE A 598 7.47 2.93 23.09
C PHE A 598 8.42 1.95 23.78
N TYR A 599 9.71 2.27 23.89
CA TYR A 599 10.66 1.41 24.60
C TYR A 599 10.33 1.29 26.09
N GLU A 600 9.81 2.36 26.72
CA GLU A 600 9.37 2.32 28.12
C GLU A 600 8.20 1.37 28.34
N GLN A 601 7.28 1.26 27.38
CA GLN A 601 6.16 0.33 27.42
C GLN A 601 6.57 -1.07 26.97
N LEU A 602 7.49 -1.20 26.03
CA LEU A 602 8.00 -2.49 25.54
C LEU A 602 8.65 -3.31 26.66
N GLN A 603 9.13 -2.67 27.74
CA GLN A 603 9.72 -3.36 28.90
C GLN A 603 8.69 -4.19 29.66
N VAL A 604 7.43 -3.78 29.62
CA VAL A 604 6.35 -4.30 30.47
C VAL A 604 5.27 -5.02 29.65
N ALA A 605 4.97 -4.52 28.45
CA ALA A 605 3.95 -5.09 27.58
C ALA A 605 4.35 -6.50 27.12
N PRO A 606 3.42 -7.48 27.13
CA PRO A 606 3.67 -8.84 26.65
C PRO A 606 3.92 -8.91 25.13
N VAL A 607 3.40 -7.94 24.36
CA VAL A 607 3.48 -7.91 22.90
C VAL A 607 3.87 -6.53 22.35
N LYS A 608 4.41 -6.52 21.12
CA LYS A 608 4.93 -5.30 20.46
C LYS A 608 3.82 -4.31 20.10
N ALA A 609 2.68 -4.80 19.61
CA ALA A 609 1.55 -3.96 19.23
C ALA A 609 0.96 -3.18 20.43
N GLU A 610 0.86 -3.83 21.59
CA GLU A 610 0.43 -3.20 22.84
C GLU A 610 1.43 -2.16 23.33
N ALA A 611 2.73 -2.42 23.23
CA ALA A 611 3.75 -1.43 23.58
C ALA A 611 3.59 -0.13 22.77
N LEU A 612 3.31 -0.24 21.46
CA LEU A 612 3.04 0.90 20.59
C LEU A 612 1.73 1.58 20.96
N GLN A 613 0.65 0.81 21.15
CA GLN A 613 -0.65 1.33 21.61
C GLN A 613 -0.50 2.16 22.89
N GLN A 614 0.16 1.61 23.91
CA GLN A 614 0.35 2.31 25.19
C GLN A 614 1.18 3.59 25.03
N ALA A 615 2.16 3.63 24.13
CA ALA A 615 2.88 4.86 23.84
C ALA A 615 1.99 5.91 23.17
N GLN A 616 1.15 5.50 22.22
CA GLN A 616 0.18 6.37 21.55
C GLN A 616 -0.85 6.92 22.53
N LEU A 617 -1.37 6.09 23.44
CA LEU A 617 -2.33 6.52 24.47
C LEU A 617 -1.76 7.58 25.41
N ARG A 618 -0.50 7.43 25.82
CA ARG A 618 0.17 8.45 26.66
C ARG A 618 0.33 9.78 25.94
N MET A 619 0.55 9.76 24.62
CA MET A 619 0.58 10.99 23.81
C MET A 619 -0.81 11.62 23.74
N ILE A 620 -1.84 10.82 23.41
CA ILE A 620 -3.25 11.27 23.37
C ILE A 620 -3.67 11.91 24.70
N GLN A 621 -3.26 11.34 25.82
CA GLN A 621 -3.58 11.83 27.17
C GLN A 621 -2.75 13.05 27.61
N GLY A 622 -1.81 13.53 26.78
CA GLY A 622 -0.94 14.66 27.10
C GLY A 622 0.13 14.34 28.16
N GLU A 623 0.38 13.05 28.44
CA GLU A 623 1.44 12.62 29.36
C GLU A 623 2.83 12.80 28.75
N VAL A 624 2.92 12.83 27.41
CA VAL A 624 4.14 13.09 26.65
C VAL A 624 4.04 14.47 26.01
N ARG A 625 4.91 15.40 26.43
CA ARG A 625 4.85 16.80 25.99
C ARG A 625 6.20 17.49 26.12
N LEU A 626 6.35 18.59 25.40
CA LEU A 626 7.49 19.48 25.55
C LEU A 626 7.13 20.59 26.53
N THR A 627 7.93 20.80 27.58
CA THR A 627 7.77 21.93 28.48
C THR A 627 9.10 22.36 29.06
N GLU A 628 9.34 23.67 29.17
CA GLU A 628 10.54 24.23 29.79
C GLU A 628 11.86 23.67 29.20
N GLY A 629 11.87 23.37 27.89
CA GLY A 629 13.03 22.80 27.21
C GLY A 629 13.32 21.33 27.56
N GLN A 630 12.35 20.61 28.11
CA GLN A 630 12.40 19.18 28.43
C GLN A 630 11.34 18.42 27.63
N LEU A 631 11.65 17.19 27.24
CA LEU A 631 10.65 16.19 26.91
C LEU A 631 10.22 15.52 28.21
N VAL A 632 8.95 15.70 28.60
CA VAL A 632 8.37 15.07 29.79
C VAL A 632 7.58 13.84 29.38
N SER A 633 7.79 12.73 30.07
CA SER A 633 6.91 11.55 30.06
C SER A 633 6.54 11.15 31.49
N ASN A 634 5.64 10.18 31.63
CA ASN A 634 5.23 9.62 32.91
C ASN A 634 6.39 8.95 33.71
N LYS A 635 7.48 8.56 33.03
CA LYS A 635 8.66 7.93 33.66
C LYS A 635 9.84 8.90 33.88
N GLY A 636 9.68 10.18 33.55
CA GLY A 636 10.69 11.21 33.81
C GLY A 636 10.84 12.22 32.67
N SER A 637 11.78 13.15 32.85
CA SER A 637 12.08 14.20 31.88
C SER A 637 13.48 14.07 31.30
N ILE A 638 13.64 14.33 30.00
CA ILE A 638 14.94 14.40 29.33
C ILE A 638 15.15 15.82 28.76
N PRO A 639 16.34 16.42 28.93
CA PRO A 639 16.64 17.72 28.35
C PRO A 639 16.64 17.67 26.83
N LEU A 640 15.94 18.61 26.21
CA LEU A 640 15.93 18.75 24.76
C LEU A 640 17.24 19.37 24.27
N PRO A 641 17.74 18.98 23.09
CA PRO A 641 18.77 19.72 22.37
C PRO A 641 18.38 21.19 22.20
N PRO A 642 19.33 22.14 22.18
CA PRO A 642 19.02 23.58 22.06
C PRO A 642 18.15 23.95 20.86
N GLN A 643 18.20 23.18 19.76
CA GLN A 643 17.38 23.36 18.58
C GLN A 643 15.91 23.02 18.85
N LEU A 644 15.64 21.90 19.53
CA LEU A 644 14.28 21.48 19.88
C LEU A 644 13.72 22.28 21.06
N ALA A 645 14.57 22.66 22.02
CA ALA A 645 14.15 23.52 23.15
C ALA A 645 13.62 24.89 22.70
N LYS A 646 14.04 25.38 21.52
CA LYS A 646 13.56 26.65 20.94
C LYS A 646 12.13 26.57 20.38
N LEU A 647 11.60 25.37 20.16
CA LEU A 647 10.21 25.18 19.74
C LEU A 647 9.23 25.63 20.84
N GLY A 648 9.69 25.72 22.09
CA GLY A 648 8.88 26.08 23.24
C GLY A 648 8.01 24.92 23.73
N ASP A 649 7.01 25.26 24.52
CA ASP A 649 6.06 24.29 25.06
C ASP A 649 5.14 23.81 23.94
N LYS A 650 4.96 22.49 23.84
CA LYS A 650 4.22 21.86 22.74
C LYS A 650 3.42 20.67 23.24
N ASP A 651 2.15 20.65 22.90
CA ASP A 651 1.26 19.51 23.09
C ASP A 651 1.46 18.53 21.92
N LEU A 652 1.69 17.25 22.26
CA LEU A 652 1.90 16.17 21.30
C LEU A 652 0.69 15.23 21.22
N SER A 653 -0.48 15.65 21.75
CA SER A 653 -1.73 14.89 21.73
C SER A 653 -2.39 14.77 20.35
N HIS A 654 -2.03 15.64 19.41
CA HIS A 654 -2.57 15.60 18.04
C HIS A 654 -2.18 14.31 17.31
N PRO A 655 -3.09 13.64 16.56
CA PRO A 655 -2.81 12.39 15.83
C PRO A 655 -1.63 12.43 14.89
N PHE A 656 -1.29 13.61 14.35
CA PHE A 656 -0.07 13.84 13.57
C PHE A 656 1.18 13.23 14.22
N TYR A 657 1.32 13.32 15.55
CA TYR A 657 2.53 12.89 16.27
C TYR A 657 2.54 11.40 16.58
N TRP A 658 1.40 10.80 16.95
CA TRP A 658 1.35 9.43 17.48
C TRP A 658 0.80 8.41 16.48
N SER A 659 -0.07 8.81 15.55
CA SER A 659 -0.64 7.89 14.53
C SER A 659 0.25 7.72 13.29
N ALA A 660 1.37 8.44 13.24
CA ALA A 660 2.32 8.37 12.14
C ALA A 660 3.05 7.04 12.07
N PHE A 661 3.17 6.29 13.16
CA PHE A 661 3.92 5.03 13.18
C PHE A 661 2.98 3.84 13.24
N THR A 662 3.29 2.83 12.43
CA THR A 662 2.55 1.56 12.38
C THR A 662 3.49 0.38 12.57
N LEU A 663 2.98 -0.68 13.20
CA LEU A 663 3.66 -1.96 13.30
C LEU A 663 3.24 -2.83 12.11
N VAL A 664 4.20 -3.32 11.34
CA VAL A 664 3.99 -4.24 10.22
C VAL A 664 4.61 -5.60 10.54
N GLY A 665 3.91 -6.69 10.24
CA GLY A 665 4.38 -8.06 10.43
C GLY A 665 3.77 -8.74 11.66
N ASN A 666 4.59 -9.44 12.43
CA ASN A 666 4.14 -10.15 13.63
C ASN A 666 3.86 -9.17 14.79
N PRO A 667 2.63 -9.07 15.31
CA PRO A 667 2.30 -8.14 16.40
C PRO A 667 2.73 -8.61 17.79
N TRP A 668 2.97 -9.91 17.95
CA TRP A 668 3.19 -10.57 19.24
C TRP A 668 4.64 -10.50 19.72
#